data_AF-A0A3C1HBL1-F1
#
_entry.id   AF-A0A3C1HBL1-F1
#
_cell.length_a   1.000
_cell.length_b   1.000
_cell.length_c   1.000
_cell.angle_alpha   90.00
_cell.angle_beta   90.00
_cell.angle_gamma   90.00
#
_symmetry.space_group_name_H-M   'P 1'
#
loop_
_entity.id
_entity.type
_entity.pdbx_description
1 polymer ?
#
loop_
_entity_poly.entity_id
_entity_poly.type
_entity_poly.pdbx_seq_one_letter_code
_entity_poly.pdbx_strand_id
1 'polypeptide(L)'
;MKSPSRPSLLRLVTRASVWLLLGACHPGSSRASAAEPGPPPAAAAMSAAERTDSFEEKMRLLQEAWQRKDFDLARALTHSLRSTVVQAAEEEASPGVPLMGVEPFGRVESLPPAWREWAAGWKYWKGFTLSERAGEDRGPEPVEILVAVSSTQADSLAREIRVAQVAGGVLREIPCQVHGEVRRGSVRYARVVMLPSLRAREQRTCLLFYGNPEAELPAYPTDLETRGEGVGLDVENEFFKAVLSRQTGQLERLVFKREHGLELFSGGEGHGEPPGIDWAHDYVDAGNFQKLRISLWDACPDFEVVRGPLCTIVRRWGFPYSPVHPIYAPSRLEIEVEYRFYAGVPWFHKLGSMRAVKEFEAAALRDDEWVFSGQSFTDPVWMGEDGRLQLGEVPGDRQQGLWGVGFVNRQTQDAFIGLFLEHRAEGLPELKHTGAPMLHYRWHGSVWSRYPLPVTRLPAGATLHQKNAYTVVPYSEPEGRVRIEHLRAQLTQPVVAARVEGDLPTVGAATGTGRLARPGEAGDSPIPKQKLWEALHGCKDAQLYTADIDVVELGLVYDLQVRGDVVKVVLAMPHRGRPLAGYFSHGSISVHPTASLPIREQLMRVPGVGKVIVEQVWSPAWSSNRLTDEGRRKLGLPLP
;
A
#
# COMPACT_ATOMS: atom_id res chain seq x y z
N MET A 1 1.93 -68.92 1.27
CA MET A 1 2.54 -69.38 0.00
C MET A 1 3.35 -68.22 -0.60
N LYS A 2 4.68 -68.41 -0.62
CA LYS A 2 5.73 -67.84 -1.49
C LYS A 2 5.69 -66.37 -1.95
N SER A 3 6.68 -65.60 -1.47
CA SER A 3 7.45 -64.62 -2.26
C SER A 3 8.31 -65.35 -3.32
N PRO A 4 9.06 -64.72 -4.26
CA PRO A 4 10.04 -63.61 -4.06
C PRO A 4 10.03 -62.61 -5.25
N SER A 5 10.92 -61.64 -5.52
CA SER A 5 12.24 -61.23 -5.02
C SER A 5 12.56 -59.83 -5.60
N ARG A 6 13.18 -59.00 -4.77
CA ARG A 6 14.02 -57.81 -5.06
C ARG A 6 15.29 -58.19 -5.88
N PRO A 7 16.06 -57.27 -6.50
CA PRO A 7 17.00 -56.42 -5.73
C PRO A 7 17.36 -55.02 -6.27
N SER A 8 17.87 -54.24 -5.31
CA SER A 8 18.62 -52.98 -5.39
C SER A 8 20.12 -53.20 -5.62
N LEU A 9 20.82 -52.25 -6.25
CA LEU A 9 22.20 -51.77 -5.96
C LEU A 9 22.51 -50.64 -6.99
N LEU A 10 22.77 -49.38 -6.61
CA LEU A 10 23.97 -48.75 -6.01
C LEU A 10 25.01 -48.25 -7.04
N ARG A 11 25.24 -46.92 -7.02
CA ARG A 11 26.44 -46.13 -7.44
C ARG A 11 26.75 -46.08 -8.96
N LEU A 12 27.15 -44.96 -9.57
CA LEU A 12 28.47 -44.32 -9.43
C LEU A 12 28.60 -43.15 -10.49
N VAL A 13 29.45 -42.17 -10.17
CA VAL A 13 30.23 -41.26 -11.06
C VAL A 13 29.61 -39.95 -11.59
N THR A 14 29.98 -38.88 -10.89
CA THR A 14 30.32 -37.54 -11.39
C THR A 14 31.35 -37.52 -12.53
N ARG A 15 31.08 -36.82 -13.63
CA ARG A 15 32.14 -36.21 -14.47
C ARG A 15 31.71 -34.86 -15.03
N ALA A 16 32.40 -33.82 -14.56
CA ALA A 16 32.53 -32.53 -15.21
C ALA A 16 33.56 -32.66 -16.36
N SER A 17 33.28 -32.04 -17.50
CA SER A 17 34.19 -31.97 -18.63
C SER A 17 34.63 -30.53 -18.85
N VAL A 18 35.84 -30.23 -18.37
CA VAL A 18 36.63 -29.04 -18.67
C VAL A 18 37.30 -29.27 -20.03
N TRP A 19 37.10 -28.36 -20.99
CA TRP A 19 37.89 -28.33 -22.22
C TRP A 19 39.09 -27.42 -22.02
N LEU A 20 40.26 -28.04 -21.85
CA LEU A 20 41.58 -27.43 -21.90
C LEU A 20 42.16 -27.70 -23.30
N LEU A 21 42.34 -26.65 -24.11
CA LEU A 21 43.09 -26.71 -25.36
C LEU A 21 44.52 -26.21 -25.10
N LEU A 22 45.49 -27.12 -25.23
CA LEU A 22 46.92 -26.86 -25.23
C LEU A 22 47.53 -27.40 -26.54
N GLY A 23 48.42 -26.61 -27.15
CA GLY A 23 49.32 -26.99 -28.24
C GLY A 23 49.27 -25.97 -29.39
N ALA A 24 50.37 -25.40 -29.91
CA ALA A 24 51.78 -25.69 -29.73
C ALA A 24 52.62 -24.46 -30.14
N CYS A 25 53.82 -24.34 -29.57
CA CYS A 25 54.84 -23.36 -29.97
C CYS A 25 55.65 -23.84 -31.18
N HIS A 26 55.99 -22.92 -32.09
CA HIS A 26 57.22 -22.96 -32.90
C HIS A 26 57.82 -21.55 -33.00
N PRO A 27 59.16 -21.40 -33.08
CA PRO A 27 59.85 -20.15 -32.71
C PRO A 27 60.22 -19.30 -33.93
N GLY A 28 60.20 -17.97 -33.74
CA GLY A 28 60.97 -17.03 -34.57
C GLY A 28 60.17 -15.82 -35.05
N SER A 29 60.31 -14.69 -34.35
CA SER A 29 60.80 -13.42 -34.93
C SER A 29 60.71 -12.27 -33.93
N SER A 30 61.58 -11.30 -34.17
CA SER A 30 61.93 -10.07 -33.45
C SER A 30 60.90 -9.40 -32.53
N ARG A 31 61.40 -8.99 -31.35
CA ARG A 31 60.82 -7.99 -30.44
C ARG A 31 60.50 -6.67 -31.14
N ALA A 32 59.26 -6.22 -31.04
CA ALA A 32 58.87 -4.82 -31.11
C ALA A 32 58.02 -4.50 -29.88
N SER A 33 58.39 -3.44 -29.16
CA SER A 33 57.69 -2.95 -27.97
C SER A 33 56.35 -2.32 -28.41
N ALA A 34 55.25 -3.02 -28.18
CA ALA A 34 53.91 -2.47 -28.33
C ALA A 34 53.52 -1.76 -27.01
N ALA A 35 53.24 -0.46 -27.12
CA ALA A 35 52.64 0.30 -26.04
C ALA A 35 51.32 -0.34 -25.61
N GLU A 36 51.05 -0.38 -24.30
CA GLU A 36 49.77 -0.81 -23.77
C GLU A 36 48.64 0.02 -24.40
N PRO A 37 47.56 -0.61 -24.90
CA PRO A 37 46.42 0.13 -25.38
C PRO A 37 45.82 0.90 -24.20
N GLY A 38 45.70 2.22 -24.34
CA GLY A 38 44.95 3.03 -23.39
C GLY A 38 43.54 2.47 -23.17
N PRO A 39 42.91 2.77 -22.02
CA PRO A 39 41.57 2.28 -21.72
C PRO A 39 40.64 2.60 -22.89
N PRO A 40 39.78 1.65 -23.30
CA PRO A 40 38.84 1.91 -24.39
C PRO A 40 38.02 3.16 -24.04
N PRO A 41 37.71 4.02 -25.04
CA PRO A 41 36.83 5.15 -24.81
C PRO A 41 35.56 4.64 -24.14
N ALA A 42 35.12 5.32 -23.06
CA ALA A 42 33.91 4.95 -22.34
C ALA A 42 32.78 4.81 -23.36
N ALA A 43 32.30 3.57 -23.57
CA ALA A 43 31.16 3.32 -24.42
C ALA A 43 30.03 4.22 -23.91
N ALA A 44 29.41 5.01 -24.80
CA ALA A 44 28.25 5.80 -24.43
C ALA A 44 27.26 4.87 -23.71
N ALA A 45 26.91 5.21 -22.47
CA ALA A 45 26.04 4.37 -21.67
C ALA A 45 24.73 4.19 -22.44
N MET A 46 24.44 2.95 -22.84
CA MET A 46 23.19 2.65 -23.53
C MET A 46 22.01 3.12 -22.68
N SER A 47 21.05 3.78 -23.30
CA SER A 47 19.86 4.22 -22.60
C SER A 47 19.01 3.01 -22.18
N ALA A 48 18.20 3.17 -21.15
CA ALA A 48 17.25 2.13 -20.74
C ALA A 48 16.27 1.78 -21.89
N ALA A 49 15.95 2.75 -22.74
CA ALA A 49 15.10 2.55 -23.92
C ALA A 49 15.72 1.63 -24.99
N GLU A 50 17.04 1.46 -25.01
CA GLU A 50 17.71 0.48 -25.89
C GLU A 50 17.72 -0.94 -25.28
N ARG A 51 17.30 -1.08 -24.01
CA ARG A 51 17.27 -2.35 -23.27
C ARG A 51 15.88 -2.95 -23.16
N THR A 52 14.83 -2.19 -23.47
CA THR A 52 13.44 -2.63 -23.50
C THR A 52 12.71 -1.99 -24.66
N ASP A 53 11.85 -2.76 -25.34
CA ASP A 53 10.96 -2.21 -26.35
C ASP A 53 9.93 -1.25 -25.74
N SER A 54 9.46 -0.28 -26.54
CA SER A 54 8.40 0.65 -26.15
C SER A 54 7.04 -0.04 -26.03
N PHE A 55 6.06 0.66 -25.47
CA PHE A 55 4.67 0.19 -25.43
C PHE A 55 4.13 -0.05 -26.85
N GLU A 56 4.34 0.91 -27.75
CA GLU A 56 3.87 0.89 -29.14
C GLU A 56 4.49 -0.27 -29.92
N GLU A 57 5.79 -0.52 -29.73
CA GLU A 57 6.50 -1.60 -30.42
C GLU A 57 6.00 -2.97 -29.94
N LYS A 58 5.85 -3.16 -28.62
CA LYS A 58 5.25 -4.38 -28.08
C LYS A 58 3.81 -4.58 -28.55
N MET A 59 3.04 -3.50 -28.72
CA MET A 59 1.69 -3.54 -29.28
C MET A 59 1.69 -3.97 -30.75
N ARG A 60 2.61 -3.44 -31.56
CA ARG A 60 2.79 -3.85 -32.96
C ARG A 60 3.13 -5.34 -33.05
N LEU A 61 4.10 -5.80 -32.25
CA LEU A 61 4.49 -7.22 -32.18
C LEU A 61 3.32 -8.11 -31.74
N LEU A 62 2.50 -7.66 -30.78
CA LEU A 62 1.31 -8.39 -30.33
C LEU A 62 0.30 -8.54 -31.47
N GLN A 63 0.06 -7.48 -32.22
CA GLN A 63 -0.85 -7.51 -33.37
C GLN A 63 -0.36 -8.46 -34.46
N GLU A 64 0.95 -8.47 -34.76
CA GLU A 64 1.56 -9.38 -35.73
C GLU A 64 1.46 -10.84 -35.28
N ALA A 65 1.78 -11.13 -34.01
CA ALA A 65 1.65 -12.47 -33.43
C ALA A 65 0.19 -12.96 -33.53
N TRP A 66 -0.77 -12.09 -33.19
CA TRP A 66 -2.19 -12.37 -33.30
C TRP A 66 -2.63 -12.70 -34.74
N GLN A 67 -2.24 -11.88 -35.72
CA GLN A 67 -2.56 -12.09 -37.14
C GLN A 67 -2.00 -13.42 -37.67
N ARG A 68 -0.81 -13.81 -37.21
CA ARG A 68 -0.17 -15.09 -37.56
C ARG A 68 -0.72 -16.29 -36.78
N LYS A 69 -1.61 -16.06 -35.81
CA LYS A 69 -2.12 -17.08 -34.87
C LYS A 69 -1.01 -17.71 -34.01
N ASP A 70 0.07 -16.96 -33.76
CA ASP A 70 1.09 -17.33 -32.77
C ASP A 70 0.60 -16.90 -31.38
N PHE A 71 -0.29 -17.71 -30.82
CA PHE A 71 -0.99 -17.38 -29.58
C PHE A 71 -0.08 -17.43 -28.35
N ASP A 72 0.97 -18.26 -28.36
CA ASP A 72 1.94 -18.32 -27.27
C ASP A 72 2.75 -17.02 -27.20
N LEU A 73 3.22 -16.53 -28.35
CA LEU A 73 3.89 -15.23 -28.43
C LEU A 73 2.94 -14.09 -28.07
N ALA A 74 1.70 -14.11 -28.57
CA ALA A 74 0.71 -13.09 -28.22
C ALA A 74 0.48 -13.03 -26.71
N ARG A 75 0.31 -14.17 -26.03
CA ARG A 75 0.18 -14.23 -24.56
C ARG A 75 1.43 -13.70 -23.86
N ALA A 76 2.63 -14.12 -24.28
CA ALA A 76 3.88 -13.61 -23.71
C ALA A 76 4.01 -12.08 -23.85
N LEU A 77 3.63 -11.53 -25.00
CA LEU A 77 3.65 -10.10 -25.26
C LEU A 77 2.63 -9.34 -24.40
N THR A 78 1.44 -9.90 -24.14
CA THR A 78 0.49 -9.26 -23.20
C THR A 78 1.05 -9.13 -21.79
N HIS A 79 1.79 -10.13 -21.30
CA HIS A 79 2.49 -10.03 -20.02
C HIS A 79 3.61 -8.97 -20.04
N SER A 80 4.39 -8.91 -21.12
CA SER A 80 5.45 -7.90 -21.29
C SER A 80 4.88 -6.47 -21.34
N LEU A 81 3.74 -6.28 -22.02
CA LEU A 81 3.01 -5.00 -22.07
C LEU A 81 2.52 -4.58 -20.69
N ARG A 82 1.95 -5.51 -19.91
CA ARG A 82 1.55 -5.22 -18.52
C ARG A 82 2.73 -4.69 -17.70
N SER A 83 3.90 -5.33 -17.78
CA SER A 83 5.10 -4.86 -17.09
C SER A 83 5.53 -3.45 -17.54
N THR A 84 5.42 -3.14 -18.83
CA THR A 84 5.65 -1.77 -19.34
C THR A 84 4.69 -0.76 -18.71
N VAL A 85 3.39 -1.10 -18.61
CA VAL A 85 2.38 -0.21 -18.01
C VAL A 85 2.66 0.03 -16.52
N VAL A 86 3.00 -1.02 -15.77
CA VAL A 86 3.38 -0.89 -14.35
C VAL A 86 4.59 0.03 -14.19
N GLN A 87 5.64 -0.16 -14.99
CA GLN A 87 6.83 0.67 -14.93
C GLN A 87 6.54 2.13 -15.33
N ALA A 88 5.72 2.36 -16.36
CA ALA A 88 5.32 3.70 -16.76
C ALA A 88 4.49 4.39 -15.67
N ALA A 89 3.58 3.67 -15.00
CA ALA A 89 2.81 4.20 -13.89
C ALA A 89 3.73 4.64 -12.72
N GLU A 90 4.73 3.84 -12.37
CA GLU A 90 5.71 4.19 -11.34
C GLU A 90 6.47 5.49 -11.65
N GLU A 91 6.83 5.71 -12.93
CA GLU A 91 7.60 6.88 -13.37
C GLU A 91 6.74 8.13 -13.61
N GLU A 92 5.52 7.95 -14.12
CA GLU A 92 4.76 9.04 -14.74
C GLU A 92 3.45 9.37 -14.03
N ALA A 93 2.88 8.44 -13.25
CA ALA A 93 1.58 8.66 -12.63
C ALA A 93 1.60 9.91 -11.73
N SER A 94 0.56 10.73 -11.84
CA SER A 94 0.44 11.93 -11.01
C SER A 94 0.21 11.55 -9.55
N PRO A 95 1.00 12.07 -8.59
CA PRO A 95 0.76 11.82 -7.17
C PRO A 95 -0.49 12.54 -6.64
N GLY A 96 -1.04 13.49 -7.40
CA GLY A 96 -2.14 14.37 -7.00
C GLY A 96 -1.66 15.76 -6.59
N VAL A 97 -2.59 16.58 -6.06
CA VAL A 97 -2.30 17.96 -5.62
C VAL A 97 -1.89 17.95 -4.14
N PRO A 98 -0.66 18.37 -3.79
CA PRO A 98 -0.21 18.35 -2.40
C PRO A 98 -0.89 19.46 -1.58
N LEU A 99 -1.29 19.14 -0.35
CA LEU A 99 -1.70 20.15 0.64
C LEU A 99 -0.55 21.12 0.94
N MET A 100 0.66 20.57 1.00
CA MET A 100 1.89 21.33 1.21
C MET A 100 2.84 21.07 0.03
N GLY A 101 2.93 22.04 -0.89
CA GLY A 101 3.88 22.04 -1.99
C GLY A 101 5.34 22.17 -1.54
N VAL A 102 6.28 22.18 -2.49
CA VAL A 102 7.73 22.33 -2.22
C VAL A 102 8.04 23.58 -1.41
N GLU A 103 7.40 24.69 -1.75
CA GLU A 103 7.48 25.96 -1.04
C GLU A 103 6.11 26.38 -0.49
N PRO A 104 6.10 27.16 0.60
CA PRO A 104 7.21 27.53 1.45
C PRO A 104 7.60 26.37 2.38
N PHE A 105 8.82 26.41 2.87
CA PHE A 105 9.25 25.67 4.06
C PHE A 105 10.03 26.60 4.98
N GLY A 106 10.12 26.25 6.26
CA GLY A 106 10.98 26.93 7.22
C GLY A 106 12.20 26.09 7.58
N ARG A 107 13.26 26.74 8.07
CA ARG A 107 14.41 26.04 8.68
C ARG A 107 14.15 25.82 10.17
N VAL A 108 14.57 24.68 10.70
CA VAL A 108 14.48 24.42 12.15
C VAL A 108 15.28 25.44 12.96
N GLU A 109 16.40 25.93 12.40
CA GLU A 109 17.21 27.00 12.99
C GLU A 109 16.44 28.31 13.21
N SER A 110 15.40 28.58 12.41
CA SER A 110 14.58 29.80 12.57
C SER A 110 13.46 29.63 13.61
N LEU A 111 13.26 28.43 14.16
CA LEU A 111 12.27 28.19 15.21
C LEU A 111 12.73 28.79 16.55
N PRO A 112 11.78 29.07 17.47
CA PRO A 112 12.10 29.44 18.86
C PRO A 112 13.05 28.42 19.52
N PRO A 113 13.94 28.85 20.43
CA PRO A 113 14.97 27.99 21.01
C PRO A 113 14.43 26.66 21.56
N ALA A 114 13.32 26.71 22.30
CA ALA A 114 12.69 25.52 22.86
C ALA A 114 12.24 24.49 21.80
N TRP A 115 11.68 24.98 20.69
CA TRP A 115 11.21 24.11 19.59
C TRP A 115 12.37 23.60 18.74
N ARG A 116 13.40 24.43 18.54
CA ARG A 116 14.63 24.07 17.84
C ARG A 116 15.38 22.95 18.57
N GLU A 117 15.52 23.06 19.89
CA GLU A 117 16.14 22.03 20.71
C GLU A 117 15.34 20.73 20.68
N TRP A 118 14.01 20.83 20.78
CA TRP A 118 13.12 19.67 20.68
C TRP A 118 13.23 18.95 19.32
N ALA A 119 13.32 19.71 18.22
CA ALA A 119 13.42 19.19 16.85
C ALA A 119 14.87 18.93 16.39
N ALA A 120 15.85 18.88 17.30
CA ALA A 120 17.26 18.68 16.96
C ALA A 120 17.46 17.44 16.06
N GLY A 121 18.31 17.59 15.03
CA GLY A 121 18.54 16.58 13.98
C GLY A 121 17.79 16.86 12.67
N TRP A 122 16.63 17.53 12.74
CA TRP A 122 15.87 17.94 11.55
C TRP A 122 16.29 19.31 11.03
N LYS A 123 16.25 19.48 9.71
CA LYS A 123 16.67 20.73 9.04
C LYS A 123 15.51 21.61 8.64
N TYR A 124 14.39 21.02 8.23
CA TYR A 124 13.27 21.73 7.61
C TYR A 124 11.95 21.42 8.30
N TRP A 125 11.01 22.36 8.19
CA TRP A 125 9.63 22.16 8.66
C TRP A 125 8.60 22.83 7.73
N LYS A 126 7.35 22.36 7.79
CA LYS A 126 6.18 22.94 7.13
C LYS A 126 5.00 23.02 8.11
N GLY A 127 4.22 24.10 8.04
CA GLY A 127 3.09 24.34 8.94
C GLY A 127 1.75 24.04 8.30
N PHE A 128 0.88 23.34 9.02
CA PHE A 128 -0.52 23.12 8.64
C PHE A 128 -1.43 23.17 9.88
N THR A 129 -2.73 23.26 9.67
CA THR A 129 -3.75 23.22 10.72
C THR A 129 -4.66 22.05 10.51
N LEU A 130 -5.17 21.51 11.61
CA LEU A 130 -6.24 20.53 11.66
C LEU A 130 -7.45 21.21 12.30
N SER A 131 -8.60 21.18 11.64
CA SER A 131 -9.82 21.85 12.11
C SER A 131 -10.96 20.86 12.27
N GLU A 132 -11.50 20.80 13.48
CA GLU A 132 -12.79 20.19 13.78
C GLU A 132 -13.89 21.20 13.39
N ARG A 133 -14.81 20.83 12.50
CA ARG A 133 -15.84 21.75 11.98
C ARG A 133 -17.27 21.35 12.34
N ALA A 134 -17.49 20.12 12.81
CA ALA A 134 -18.82 19.61 13.12
C ALA A 134 -19.33 20.10 14.48
N GLY A 135 -18.45 20.59 15.35
CA GLY A 135 -18.79 21.02 16.70
C GLY A 135 -18.85 19.90 17.72
N GLU A 136 -18.16 18.79 17.47
CA GLU A 136 -18.18 17.58 18.29
C GLU A 136 -16.77 17.18 18.72
N ASP A 137 -16.64 16.58 19.90
CA ASP A 137 -15.38 16.00 20.35
C ASP A 137 -15.03 14.76 19.52
N ARG A 138 -13.80 14.72 19.01
CA ARG A 138 -13.29 13.65 18.16
C ARG A 138 -12.23 12.83 18.88
N GLY A 139 -12.47 11.53 18.93
CA GLY A 139 -11.42 10.54 19.19
C GLY A 139 -10.41 10.48 18.05
N PRO A 140 -9.47 9.52 18.08
CA PRO A 140 -8.54 9.28 16.96
C PRO A 140 -9.30 9.10 15.65
N GLU A 141 -9.07 9.96 14.67
CA GLU A 141 -9.70 9.90 13.35
C GLU A 141 -8.65 10.04 12.24
N PRO A 142 -8.64 9.18 11.22
CA PRO A 142 -7.63 9.23 10.16
C PRO A 142 -7.74 10.50 9.30
N VAL A 143 -6.66 11.28 9.31
CA VAL A 143 -6.41 12.39 8.39
C VAL A 143 -5.24 11.99 7.48
N GLU A 144 -5.45 12.09 6.17
CA GLU A 144 -4.41 11.84 5.16
C GLU A 144 -4.14 13.11 4.38
N ILE A 145 -2.86 13.48 4.27
CA ILE A 145 -2.43 14.64 3.50
C ILE A 145 -1.35 14.23 2.50
N LEU A 146 -1.38 14.83 1.31
CA LEU A 146 -0.29 14.72 0.35
C LEU A 146 0.69 15.86 0.57
N VAL A 147 1.98 15.54 0.67
CA VAL A 147 3.05 16.53 0.88
C VAL A 147 4.09 16.42 -0.23
N ALA A 148 4.72 17.55 -0.56
CA ALA A 148 5.79 17.65 -1.52
C ALA A 148 6.99 18.40 -0.91
N VAL A 149 8.19 17.88 -1.15
CA VAL A 149 9.46 18.52 -0.75
C VAL A 149 10.46 18.44 -1.90
N SER A 150 11.50 19.28 -1.86
CA SER A 150 12.57 19.15 -2.84
C SER A 150 13.35 17.85 -2.62
N SER A 151 13.71 17.16 -3.71
CA SER A 151 14.48 15.91 -3.67
C SER A 151 15.90 16.09 -3.13
N THR A 152 16.40 17.33 -3.04
CA THR A 152 17.70 17.65 -2.44
C THR A 152 17.63 17.87 -0.92
N GLN A 153 16.42 17.95 -0.36
CA GLN A 153 16.20 18.19 1.06
C GLN A 153 16.00 16.92 1.87
N ALA A 154 15.70 15.80 1.23
CA ALA A 154 15.43 14.51 1.86
C ALA A 154 15.77 13.36 0.91
N ASP A 155 16.30 12.28 1.48
CA ASP A 155 16.63 11.04 0.77
C ASP A 155 15.52 10.00 0.90
N SER A 156 14.79 10.00 2.02
CA SER A 156 13.61 9.15 2.22
C SER A 156 12.57 9.83 3.10
N LEU A 157 11.42 10.14 2.52
CA LEU A 157 10.30 10.72 3.27
C LEU A 157 9.75 9.76 4.32
N ALA A 158 9.76 8.45 4.03
CA ALA A 158 9.33 7.43 4.98
C ALA A 158 10.14 7.39 6.27
N ARG A 159 11.47 7.61 6.19
CA ARG A 159 12.33 7.72 7.38
C ARG A 159 12.26 9.09 8.02
N GLU A 160 12.20 10.14 7.22
CA GLU A 160 12.48 11.50 7.70
C GLU A 160 11.26 12.26 8.20
N ILE A 161 10.07 12.02 7.65
CA ILE A 161 8.89 12.80 8.04
C ILE A 161 8.49 12.49 9.49
N ARG A 162 8.31 13.54 10.27
CA ARG A 162 7.68 13.51 11.59
C ARG A 162 6.64 14.61 11.68
N VAL A 163 5.59 14.40 12.47
CA VAL A 163 4.53 15.40 12.67
C VAL A 163 4.45 15.73 14.16
N ALA A 164 4.30 17.01 14.48
CA ALA A 164 4.07 17.48 15.83
C ALA A 164 2.90 18.45 15.88
N GLN A 165 2.13 18.42 16.96
CA GLN A 165 1.17 19.46 17.29
C GLN A 165 1.76 20.50 18.23
N VAL A 166 1.24 21.72 18.15
CA VAL A 166 1.44 22.77 19.14
C VAL A 166 0.30 22.70 20.16
N ALA A 167 0.62 22.41 21.42
CA ALA A 167 -0.34 22.37 22.52
C ALA A 167 0.18 23.23 23.68
N GLY A 168 -0.50 24.36 23.96
CA GLY A 168 -0.08 25.28 25.03
C GLY A 168 1.33 25.83 24.84
N GLY A 169 1.76 26.09 23.60
CA GLY A 169 3.10 26.54 23.26
C GLY A 169 4.18 25.44 23.25
N VAL A 170 3.83 24.20 23.55
CA VAL A 170 4.75 23.05 23.58
C VAL A 170 4.53 22.15 22.36
N LEU A 171 5.61 21.71 21.73
CA LEU A 171 5.55 20.69 20.68
C LEU A 171 5.37 19.29 21.27
N ARG A 172 4.46 18.51 20.67
CA ARG A 172 4.27 17.09 20.98
C ARG A 172 4.16 16.32 19.67
N GLU A 173 4.97 15.28 19.52
CA GLU A 173 4.90 14.40 18.35
C GLU A 173 3.50 13.75 18.26
N ILE A 174 2.96 13.69 17.05
CA ILE A 174 1.80 12.88 16.70
C ILE A 174 2.34 11.71 15.88
N PRO A 175 2.01 10.46 16.22
CA PRO A 175 2.29 9.33 15.35
C PRO A 175 1.81 9.61 13.92
N CYS A 176 2.68 9.39 12.95
CA CYS A 176 2.36 9.53 11.54
C CYS A 176 2.87 8.34 10.73
N GLN A 177 2.14 7.96 9.69
CA GLN A 177 2.54 6.92 8.77
C GLN A 177 2.70 7.51 7.37
N VAL A 178 3.87 7.31 6.78
CA VAL A 178 4.19 7.78 5.43
C VAL A 178 4.03 6.64 4.44
N HIS A 179 3.36 6.87 3.32
CA HIS A 179 3.23 5.89 2.25
C HIS A 179 3.12 6.56 0.87
N GLY A 180 3.18 5.75 -0.20
CA GLY A 180 3.11 6.24 -1.57
C GLY A 180 4.21 7.26 -1.90
N GLU A 181 5.42 7.04 -1.39
CA GLU A 181 6.56 7.91 -1.68
C GLU A 181 6.97 7.75 -3.15
N VAL A 182 6.92 8.84 -3.91
CA VAL A 182 7.30 8.89 -5.32
C VAL A 182 8.15 10.11 -5.62
N ARG A 183 8.93 10.07 -6.70
CA ARG A 183 9.74 11.18 -7.17
C ARG A 183 9.33 11.57 -8.60
N ARG A 184 9.10 12.87 -8.80
CA ARG A 184 8.85 13.49 -10.11
C ARG A 184 9.71 14.74 -10.19
N GLY A 185 10.66 14.77 -11.10
CA GLY A 185 11.62 15.85 -11.19
C GLY A 185 12.53 15.92 -9.97
N SER A 186 12.76 17.17 -9.60
CA SER A 186 13.39 17.60 -8.35
C SER A 186 12.43 17.59 -7.15
N VAL A 187 11.29 16.88 -7.22
CA VAL A 187 10.26 16.86 -6.18
C VAL A 187 9.97 15.44 -5.71
N ARG A 188 9.95 15.25 -4.39
CA ARG A 188 9.46 14.03 -3.74
C ARG A 188 8.08 14.29 -3.16
N TYR A 189 7.19 13.33 -3.35
CA TYR A 189 5.83 13.34 -2.84
C TYR A 189 5.63 12.17 -1.90
N ALA A 190 4.82 12.33 -0.85
CA ALA A 190 4.34 11.21 -0.06
C ALA A 190 3.00 11.55 0.61
N ARG A 191 2.21 10.52 0.89
CA ARG A 191 1.02 10.62 1.73
C ARG A 191 1.42 10.44 3.18
N VAL A 192 0.89 11.29 4.06
CA VAL A 192 1.10 11.24 5.50
C VAL A 192 -0.26 11.04 6.17
N VAL A 193 -0.42 9.89 6.84
CA VAL A 193 -1.59 9.54 7.62
C VAL A 193 -1.31 9.82 9.10
N MET A 194 -2.27 10.40 9.79
CA MET A 194 -2.25 10.66 11.23
C MET A 194 -3.64 10.43 11.82
N LEU A 195 -3.72 10.10 13.11
CA LEU A 195 -5.00 9.91 13.82
C LEU A 195 -5.15 10.90 14.98
N PRO A 196 -5.26 12.22 14.72
CA PRO A 196 -5.42 13.22 15.76
C PRO A 196 -6.75 13.07 16.51
N SER A 197 -6.75 13.43 17.78
CA SER A 197 -7.96 13.70 18.56
C SER A 197 -8.12 15.20 18.75
N LEU A 198 -9.31 15.74 18.48
CA LEU A 198 -9.62 17.17 18.54
C LEU A 198 -10.87 17.39 19.39
N ARG A 199 -10.92 18.50 20.12
CA ARG A 199 -12.15 18.94 20.79
C ARG A 199 -13.11 19.57 19.78
N ALA A 200 -14.37 19.66 20.15
CA ALA A 200 -15.39 20.39 19.41
C ALA A 200 -14.91 21.78 18.98
N ARG A 201 -14.98 22.06 17.67
CA ARG A 201 -14.54 23.32 17.04
C ARG A 201 -13.07 23.68 17.27
N GLU A 202 -12.24 22.74 17.70
CA GLU A 202 -10.81 22.98 17.88
C GLU A 202 -10.12 23.15 16.52
N GLN A 203 -9.30 24.20 16.41
CA GLN A 203 -8.30 24.33 15.38
C GLN A 203 -6.92 24.16 16.00
N ARG A 204 -6.16 23.17 15.53
CA ARG A 204 -4.84 22.83 16.06
C ARG A 204 -3.76 23.05 15.01
N THR A 205 -2.74 23.84 15.36
CA THR A 205 -1.55 24.02 14.54
C THR A 205 -0.62 22.82 14.68
N CYS A 206 -0.13 22.33 13.54
CA CYS A 206 0.81 21.23 13.43
C CYS A 206 2.03 21.64 12.59
N LEU A 207 3.16 21.01 12.89
CA LEU A 207 4.42 21.13 12.17
C LEU A 207 4.82 19.76 11.62
N LEU A 208 5.14 19.70 10.34
CA LEU A 208 5.76 18.56 9.69
C LEU A 208 7.26 18.84 9.57
N PHE A 209 8.10 17.97 10.14
CA PHE A 209 9.56 18.06 10.08
C PHE A 209 10.13 17.07 9.07
N TYR A 210 11.18 17.46 8.34
CA TYR A 210 11.94 16.59 7.43
C TYR A 210 13.40 17.06 7.26
N GLY A 211 14.22 16.32 6.52
CA GLY A 211 15.62 16.65 6.23
C GLY A 211 16.61 16.14 7.27
N ASN A 212 16.41 14.93 7.78
CA ASN A 212 17.29 14.28 8.74
C ASN A 212 17.94 13.02 8.13
N PRO A 213 19.20 13.08 7.64
CA PRO A 213 19.86 11.93 7.01
C PRO A 213 20.13 10.76 7.97
N GLU A 214 20.11 11.00 9.28
CA GLU A 214 20.31 9.97 10.31
C GLU A 214 18.97 9.37 10.79
N ALA A 215 17.83 9.82 10.26
CA ALA A 215 16.51 9.31 10.66
C ALA A 215 16.32 7.83 10.30
N GLU A 216 15.69 7.10 11.20
CA GLU A 216 15.33 5.69 11.02
C GLU A 216 13.84 5.59 10.65
N LEU A 217 13.37 4.42 10.21
CA LEU A 217 11.94 4.18 10.14
C LEU A 217 11.33 4.30 11.55
N PRO A 218 10.29 5.12 11.74
CA PRO A 218 9.73 5.31 13.07
C PRO A 218 9.00 4.05 13.54
N ALA A 219 9.23 3.65 14.78
CA ALA A 219 8.49 2.58 15.45
C ALA A 219 7.46 3.18 16.41
N TYR A 220 6.26 3.46 15.91
CA TYR A 220 5.16 3.94 16.77
C TYR A 220 4.44 2.75 17.44
N PRO A 221 4.09 2.84 18.73
CA PRO A 221 3.19 1.90 19.37
C PRO A 221 1.84 1.86 18.64
N THR A 222 1.29 0.66 18.49
CA THR A 222 0.01 0.46 17.81
C THR A 222 -0.66 -0.82 18.29
N ASP A 223 -1.98 -0.86 18.23
CA ASP A 223 -2.79 -2.07 18.35
C ASP A 223 -3.05 -2.74 16.98
N LEU A 224 -2.70 -2.08 15.87
CA LEU A 224 -2.92 -2.57 14.51
C LEU A 224 -1.82 -3.54 14.09
N GLU A 225 -2.20 -4.78 13.82
CA GLU A 225 -1.33 -5.82 13.29
C GLU A 225 -1.78 -6.24 11.88
N THR A 226 -0.81 -6.59 11.02
CA THR A 226 -1.09 -7.07 9.67
C THR A 226 -0.19 -8.25 9.33
N ARG A 227 -0.81 -9.39 9.03
CA ARG A 227 -0.14 -10.66 8.71
C ARG A 227 -0.56 -11.13 7.33
N GLY A 228 0.28 -11.94 6.68
CA GLY A 228 0.03 -12.43 5.32
C GLY A 228 0.77 -11.64 4.24
N GLU A 229 0.49 -11.94 2.97
CA GLU A 229 1.21 -11.44 1.80
C GLU A 229 0.24 -11.03 0.67
N GLY A 230 0.67 -10.09 -0.17
CA GLY A 230 -0.18 -9.56 -1.24
C GLY A 230 -1.50 -9.04 -0.68
N VAL A 231 -2.61 -9.38 -1.34
CA VAL A 231 -3.98 -9.04 -0.90
C VAL A 231 -4.52 -9.96 0.21
N GLY A 232 -3.88 -11.11 0.43
CA GLY A 232 -4.28 -12.12 1.40
C GLY A 232 -3.82 -11.78 2.80
N LEU A 233 -4.49 -10.83 3.44
CA LEU A 233 -4.11 -10.28 4.75
C LEU A 233 -5.06 -10.66 5.88
N ASP A 234 -4.49 -10.89 7.05
CA ASP A 234 -5.21 -10.79 8.32
C ASP A 234 -4.85 -9.44 8.93
N VAL A 235 -5.85 -8.60 9.15
CA VAL A 235 -5.68 -7.26 9.72
C VAL A 235 -6.50 -7.19 10.99
N GLU A 236 -5.87 -6.89 12.11
CA GLU A 236 -6.57 -6.81 13.40
C GLU A 236 -6.12 -5.61 14.22
N ASN A 237 -7.05 -5.09 15.02
CA ASN A 237 -6.78 -4.07 16.02
C ASN A 237 -7.37 -4.53 17.37
N GLU A 238 -7.57 -3.64 18.35
CA GLU A 238 -8.17 -4.03 19.63
C GLU A 238 -9.65 -4.46 19.51
N PHE A 239 -10.35 -4.04 18.46
CA PHE A 239 -11.81 -4.22 18.31
C PHE A 239 -12.19 -5.41 17.45
N PHE A 240 -11.45 -5.67 16.37
CA PHE A 240 -11.79 -6.75 15.44
C PHE A 240 -10.56 -7.35 14.74
N LYS A 241 -10.77 -8.52 14.14
CA LYS A 241 -9.88 -9.14 13.16
C LYS A 241 -10.62 -9.33 11.84
N ALA A 242 -10.16 -8.68 10.79
CA ALA A 242 -10.61 -8.82 9.41
C ALA A 242 -9.71 -9.82 8.67
N VAL A 243 -10.31 -10.85 8.07
CA VAL A 243 -9.61 -11.86 7.27
C VAL A 243 -9.95 -11.63 5.81
N LEU A 244 -8.95 -11.23 5.02
CA LEU A 244 -9.07 -11.04 3.59
C LEU A 244 -8.70 -12.30 2.82
N SER A 245 -9.43 -12.52 1.73
CA SER A 245 -9.26 -13.65 0.84
C SER A 245 -7.84 -13.73 0.33
N ARG A 246 -7.24 -14.91 0.45
CA ARG A 246 -5.91 -15.15 -0.10
C ARG A 246 -5.88 -15.09 -1.63
N GLN A 247 -7.04 -15.30 -2.26
CA GLN A 247 -7.21 -15.29 -3.71
C GLN A 247 -7.48 -13.88 -4.24
N THR A 248 -8.49 -13.21 -3.69
CA THR A 248 -9.01 -11.95 -4.27
C THR A 248 -8.84 -10.73 -3.36
N GLY A 249 -8.43 -10.93 -2.10
CA GLY A 249 -8.42 -9.90 -1.07
C GLY A 249 -9.80 -9.51 -0.54
N GLN A 250 -10.88 -10.12 -1.04
CA GLN A 250 -12.25 -9.86 -0.58
C GLN A 250 -12.40 -10.15 0.91
N LEU A 251 -13.19 -9.36 1.65
CA LEU A 251 -13.36 -9.61 3.08
C LEU A 251 -14.15 -10.91 3.30
N GLU A 252 -13.49 -11.92 3.86
CA GLU A 252 -14.04 -13.27 4.05
C GLU A 252 -14.68 -13.45 5.42
N ARG A 253 -14.03 -12.92 6.46
CA ARG A 253 -14.49 -13.03 7.85
C ARG A 253 -14.19 -11.78 8.63
N LEU A 254 -15.01 -11.51 9.64
CA LEU A 254 -14.78 -10.46 10.61
C LEU A 254 -15.06 -11.00 12.01
N VAL A 255 -14.04 -11.05 12.86
CA VAL A 255 -14.15 -11.51 14.25
C VAL A 255 -14.14 -10.31 15.18
N PHE A 256 -15.15 -10.17 16.02
CA PHE A 256 -15.18 -9.14 17.06
C PHE A 256 -14.31 -9.61 18.23
N LYS A 257 -13.51 -8.72 18.83
CA LYS A 257 -12.55 -9.09 19.89
C LYS A 257 -13.07 -8.85 21.31
N ARG A 258 -14.36 -8.54 21.45
CA ARG A 258 -15.01 -8.37 22.75
C ARG A 258 -15.68 -9.66 23.24
N GLU A 259 -15.84 -9.75 24.56
CA GLU A 259 -16.60 -10.80 25.25
C GLU A 259 -16.25 -12.22 24.77
N HIS A 260 -17.17 -12.85 24.04
CA HIS A 260 -17.11 -14.25 23.59
C HIS A 260 -16.58 -14.39 22.16
N GLY A 261 -16.29 -13.29 21.47
CA GLY A 261 -15.61 -13.28 20.18
C GLY A 261 -16.49 -13.68 18.99
N LEU A 262 -17.56 -12.92 18.70
CA LEU A 262 -18.45 -13.20 17.58
C LEU A 262 -17.68 -13.18 16.24
N GLU A 263 -17.69 -14.29 15.51
CA GLU A 263 -17.21 -14.37 14.14
C GLU A 263 -18.37 -14.21 13.15
N LEU A 264 -18.28 -13.20 12.31
CA LEU A 264 -19.10 -13.04 11.12
C LEU A 264 -18.44 -13.77 9.95
N PHE A 265 -19.18 -14.70 9.35
CA PHE A 265 -18.76 -15.45 8.18
C PHE A 265 -19.97 -15.72 7.27
N SER A 266 -19.71 -16.06 6.02
CA SER A 266 -20.72 -16.63 5.12
C SER A 266 -20.41 -18.11 4.90
N GLY A 267 -21.32 -18.97 5.34
CA GLY A 267 -21.31 -20.39 5.13
C GLY A 267 -22.07 -20.77 3.86
N GLY A 268 -21.65 -21.89 3.25
CA GLY A 268 -22.24 -22.43 2.03
C GLY A 268 -21.34 -22.28 0.82
N GLU A 269 -21.48 -23.19 -0.15
CA GLU A 269 -20.75 -23.20 -1.43
C GLU A 269 -21.38 -22.22 -2.44
N GLY A 270 -22.00 -21.13 -1.96
CA GLY A 270 -22.86 -20.26 -2.76
C GLY A 270 -22.18 -19.82 -4.06
N HIS A 271 -22.76 -20.23 -5.19
CA HIS A 271 -22.26 -19.96 -6.57
C HIS A 271 -20.84 -20.45 -6.90
N GLY A 272 -20.25 -21.32 -6.08
CA GLY A 272 -18.88 -21.83 -6.27
C GLY A 272 -17.79 -20.80 -5.96
N GLU A 273 -18.11 -19.78 -5.16
CA GLU A 273 -17.19 -18.70 -4.79
C GLU A 273 -16.42 -19.04 -3.50
N PRO A 274 -15.21 -18.48 -3.29
CA PRO A 274 -14.56 -18.52 -1.98
C PRO A 274 -15.49 -17.95 -0.89
N PRO A 275 -15.43 -18.46 0.35
CA PRO A 275 -16.28 -17.96 1.43
C PRO A 275 -16.02 -16.47 1.67
N GLY A 276 -17.01 -15.62 1.40
CA GLY A 276 -16.92 -14.16 1.49
C GLY A 276 -18.05 -13.58 2.35
N ILE A 277 -17.81 -12.55 3.17
CA ILE A 277 -18.92 -11.77 3.77
C ILE A 277 -19.25 -10.53 2.94
N ASP A 278 -18.28 -9.96 2.23
CA ASP A 278 -18.50 -8.89 1.25
C ASP A 278 -18.67 -9.53 -0.14
N TRP A 279 -19.90 -9.50 -0.66
CA TRP A 279 -20.27 -10.15 -1.93
C TRP A 279 -20.35 -9.19 -3.12
N ALA A 280 -20.16 -7.89 -2.89
CA ALA A 280 -19.93 -6.91 -3.94
C ALA A 280 -18.44 -6.98 -4.37
N HIS A 281 -18.03 -6.50 -5.54
CA HIS A 281 -18.72 -5.72 -6.55
C HIS A 281 -18.95 -6.58 -7.81
N ASP A 282 -20.10 -6.40 -8.46
CA ASP A 282 -20.48 -7.18 -9.63
C ASP A 282 -21.55 -6.50 -10.49
N TYR A 283 -21.77 -7.07 -11.67
CA TYR A 283 -22.93 -6.74 -12.49
C TYR A 283 -23.46 -7.96 -13.26
N VAL A 284 -24.72 -7.88 -13.69
CA VAL A 284 -25.38 -8.84 -14.58
C VAL A 284 -25.47 -8.23 -15.97
N ASP A 285 -24.95 -8.92 -16.98
CA ASP A 285 -24.97 -8.43 -18.37
C ASP A 285 -26.37 -8.50 -18.99
N ALA A 286 -26.53 -7.87 -20.16
CA ALA A 286 -27.79 -7.75 -20.90
C ALA A 286 -28.59 -9.07 -20.96
N GLY A 287 -29.92 -8.95 -20.82
CA GLY A 287 -30.83 -10.10 -20.89
C GLY A 287 -30.74 -11.07 -19.72
N ASN A 288 -30.10 -10.68 -18.60
CA ASN A 288 -29.87 -11.52 -17.43
C ASN A 288 -29.04 -12.79 -17.74
N PHE A 289 -28.17 -12.71 -18.75
CA PHE A 289 -27.46 -13.89 -19.27
C PHE A 289 -26.42 -14.45 -18.28
N GLN A 290 -25.58 -13.58 -17.72
CA GLN A 290 -24.52 -13.97 -16.79
C GLN A 290 -24.20 -12.86 -15.80
N LYS A 291 -23.62 -13.25 -14.67
CA LYS A 291 -23.17 -12.33 -13.63
C LYS A 291 -21.64 -12.32 -13.57
N LEU A 292 -21.06 -11.13 -13.70
CA LEU A 292 -19.63 -10.88 -13.78
C LEU A 292 -19.16 -10.29 -12.44
N ARG A 293 -18.18 -10.92 -11.79
CA ARG A 293 -17.78 -10.57 -10.41
C ARG A 293 -16.27 -10.46 -10.22
N ILE A 294 -15.86 -9.62 -9.27
CA ILE A 294 -14.45 -9.59 -8.82
C ILE A 294 -14.09 -10.77 -7.91
N SER A 295 -15.09 -11.38 -7.23
CA SER A 295 -14.90 -12.58 -6.42
C SER A 295 -14.51 -13.82 -7.24
N LEU A 296 -14.68 -13.76 -8.56
CA LEU A 296 -14.31 -14.83 -9.50
C LEU A 296 -12.89 -14.69 -10.07
N TRP A 297 -12.12 -13.68 -9.68
CA TRP A 297 -10.71 -13.60 -10.03
C TRP A 297 -9.95 -14.83 -9.52
N ASP A 298 -9.22 -15.53 -10.38
CA ASP A 298 -8.35 -16.65 -10.01
C ASP A 298 -7.14 -16.18 -9.18
N ALA A 299 -6.68 -14.96 -9.44
CA ALA A 299 -5.87 -14.14 -8.56
C ALA A 299 -6.21 -12.66 -8.81
N CYS A 300 -6.04 -11.82 -7.79
CA CYS A 300 -6.23 -10.38 -7.94
C CYS A 300 -5.39 -9.83 -9.12
N PRO A 301 -6.00 -9.28 -10.18
CA PRO A 301 -5.28 -8.85 -11.37
C PRO A 301 -4.24 -7.79 -11.05
N ASP A 302 -4.66 -6.72 -10.37
CA ASP A 302 -3.80 -5.63 -9.93
C ASP A 302 -4.19 -5.16 -8.53
N PHE A 303 -3.19 -4.77 -7.74
CA PHE A 303 -3.40 -4.34 -6.36
C PHE A 303 -2.24 -3.49 -5.82
N GLU A 304 -2.55 -2.73 -4.78
CA GLU A 304 -1.62 -1.99 -3.94
C GLU A 304 -1.88 -2.29 -2.47
N VAL A 305 -0.81 -2.48 -1.70
CA VAL A 305 -0.90 -2.77 -0.27
C VAL A 305 0.01 -1.84 0.50
N VAL A 306 -0.59 -1.05 1.38
CA VAL A 306 0.11 -0.23 2.37
C VAL A 306 -0.01 -0.89 3.72
N ARG A 307 1.10 -0.98 4.44
CA ARG A 307 1.14 -1.49 5.81
C ARG A 307 1.89 -0.51 6.69
N GLY A 308 1.40 -0.31 7.90
CA GLY A 308 2.11 0.44 8.91
C GLY A 308 1.33 0.51 10.22
N PRO A 309 1.85 1.26 11.19
CA PRO A 309 1.31 1.26 12.55
C PRO A 309 -0.01 2.01 12.69
N LEU A 310 -0.42 2.82 11.72
CA LEU A 310 -1.65 3.62 11.83
C LEU A 310 -2.74 3.13 10.88
N CYS A 311 -2.35 2.63 9.71
CA CYS A 311 -3.29 2.08 8.75
C CYS A 311 -2.71 0.95 7.91
N THR A 312 -3.61 0.05 7.53
CA THR A 312 -3.39 -0.94 6.48
C THR A 312 -4.40 -0.69 5.37
N ILE A 313 -3.91 -0.52 4.14
CA ILE A 313 -4.73 -0.24 2.95
C ILE A 313 -4.54 -1.40 1.97
N VAL A 314 -5.65 -1.94 1.46
CA VAL A 314 -5.65 -2.93 0.40
C VAL A 314 -6.53 -2.41 -0.71
N ARG A 315 -5.92 -1.92 -1.79
CA ARG A 315 -6.58 -1.45 -3.00
C ARG A 315 -6.41 -2.50 -4.10
N ARG A 316 -7.47 -2.84 -4.80
CA ARG A 316 -7.46 -3.81 -5.91
C ARG A 316 -8.34 -3.33 -7.04
N TRP A 317 -7.96 -3.64 -8.27
CA TRP A 317 -8.75 -3.25 -9.43
C TRP A 317 -8.57 -4.21 -10.61
N GLY A 318 -9.52 -4.14 -11.54
CA GLY A 318 -9.50 -4.90 -12.78
C GLY A 318 -10.89 -5.05 -13.38
N PHE A 319 -11.00 -5.90 -14.41
CA PHE A 319 -12.28 -6.29 -14.98
C PHE A 319 -12.82 -7.54 -14.28
N PRO A 320 -14.11 -7.60 -13.93
CA PRO A 320 -14.71 -8.77 -13.30
C PRO A 320 -14.73 -9.98 -14.24
N TYR A 321 -14.74 -11.19 -13.66
CA TYR A 321 -14.74 -12.43 -14.44
C TYR A 321 -16.13 -13.02 -14.61
N SER A 322 -16.28 -13.77 -15.71
CA SER A 322 -17.43 -14.61 -16.00
C SER A 322 -17.36 -15.93 -15.24
N PRO A 323 -18.52 -16.57 -14.93
CA PRO A 323 -18.55 -17.92 -14.39
C PRO A 323 -17.86 -18.96 -15.29
N VAL A 324 -17.68 -18.65 -16.59
CA VAL A 324 -16.98 -19.50 -17.57
C VAL A 324 -15.76 -18.80 -18.17
N HIS A 325 -15.09 -17.93 -17.40
CA HIS A 325 -13.84 -17.29 -17.82
C HIS A 325 -12.80 -18.35 -18.26
N PRO A 326 -12.06 -18.14 -19.38
CA PRO A 326 -11.96 -16.93 -20.20
C PRO A 326 -12.90 -16.87 -21.42
N ILE A 327 -13.91 -17.75 -21.55
CA ILE A 327 -14.83 -17.72 -22.71
C ILE A 327 -15.46 -16.33 -22.88
N TYR A 328 -15.84 -15.72 -21.75
CA TYR A 328 -16.21 -14.32 -21.68
C TYR A 328 -15.21 -13.57 -20.78
N ALA A 329 -14.35 -12.75 -21.40
CA ALA A 329 -13.41 -11.85 -20.74
C ALA A 329 -13.84 -10.39 -20.97
N PRO A 330 -14.79 -9.88 -20.16
CA PRO A 330 -15.35 -8.55 -20.39
C PRO A 330 -14.31 -7.45 -20.13
N SER A 331 -14.41 -6.36 -20.88
CA SER A 331 -13.62 -5.13 -20.69
C SER A 331 -14.53 -3.89 -20.62
N ARG A 332 -15.76 -4.08 -20.13
CA ARG A 332 -16.81 -3.04 -20.16
C ARG A 332 -16.88 -2.20 -18.90
N LEU A 333 -16.66 -2.81 -17.73
CA LEU A 333 -16.73 -2.18 -16.43
C LEU A 333 -15.46 -2.49 -15.65
N GLU A 334 -14.59 -1.50 -15.51
CA GLU A 334 -13.48 -1.57 -14.57
C GLU A 334 -14.04 -1.39 -13.16
N ILE A 335 -13.60 -2.23 -12.23
CA ILE A 335 -14.01 -2.20 -10.83
C ILE A 335 -12.76 -2.04 -9.98
N GLU A 336 -12.80 -1.08 -9.06
CA GLU A 336 -11.81 -0.85 -8.03
C GLU A 336 -12.48 -0.94 -6.65
N VAL A 337 -11.80 -1.63 -5.71
CA VAL A 337 -12.21 -1.74 -4.30
C VAL A 337 -11.01 -1.49 -3.42
N GLU A 338 -11.20 -0.68 -2.38
CA GLU A 338 -10.17 -0.39 -1.38
C GLU A 338 -10.73 -0.59 0.03
N TYR A 339 -10.04 -1.37 0.86
CA TYR A 339 -10.27 -1.41 2.30
C TYR A 339 -9.20 -0.60 3.03
N ARG A 340 -9.60 0.20 4.02
CA ARG A 340 -8.70 0.86 4.97
C ARG A 340 -9.04 0.48 6.40
N PHE A 341 -8.10 -0.18 7.06
CA PHE A 341 -8.16 -0.53 8.48
C PHE A 341 -7.23 0.40 9.26
N TYR A 342 -7.62 0.76 10.48
CA TYR A 342 -6.95 1.79 11.26
C TYR A 342 -6.69 1.30 12.70
N ALA A 343 -5.64 1.84 13.31
CA ALA A 343 -5.35 1.65 14.73
C ALA A 343 -6.39 2.37 15.61
N GLY A 344 -6.73 1.78 16.76
CA GLY A 344 -7.51 2.43 17.83
C GLY A 344 -8.95 2.84 17.47
N VAL A 345 -9.55 2.31 16.39
CA VAL A 345 -10.95 2.59 16.04
C VAL A 345 -11.78 1.33 15.70
N PRO A 346 -13.07 1.27 16.11
CA PRO A 346 -13.94 0.10 15.93
C PRO A 346 -14.67 0.08 14.58
N TRP A 347 -14.02 0.60 13.54
CA TRP A 347 -14.59 0.68 12.20
C TRP A 347 -13.48 0.69 11.14
N PHE A 348 -13.84 0.35 9.91
CA PHE A 348 -12.96 0.42 8.74
C PHE A 348 -13.68 1.05 7.56
N HIS A 349 -12.92 1.60 6.60
CA HIS A 349 -13.49 2.10 5.36
C HIS A 349 -13.48 1.05 4.26
N LYS A 350 -14.53 1.04 3.44
CA LYS A 350 -14.55 0.45 2.09
C LYS A 350 -14.80 1.59 1.11
N LEU A 351 -13.91 1.75 0.14
CA LEU A 351 -14.08 2.63 -0.99
C LEU A 351 -14.27 1.77 -2.24
N GLY A 352 -15.06 2.26 -3.18
CA GLY A 352 -15.30 1.57 -4.44
C GLY A 352 -15.43 2.55 -5.59
N SER A 353 -14.93 2.16 -6.76
CA SER A 353 -15.14 2.86 -8.02
C SER A 353 -15.52 1.86 -9.10
N MET A 354 -16.52 2.19 -9.90
CA MET A 354 -16.91 1.39 -11.07
C MET A 354 -16.97 2.30 -12.29
N ARG A 355 -16.16 2.03 -13.31
CA ARG A 355 -16.03 2.87 -14.51
C ARG A 355 -16.41 2.10 -15.77
N ALA A 356 -17.42 2.59 -16.48
CA ALA A 356 -17.81 2.04 -17.77
C ALA A 356 -16.80 2.46 -18.85
N VAL A 357 -16.01 1.52 -19.36
CA VAL A 357 -15.01 1.78 -20.42
C VAL A 357 -15.68 1.98 -21.78
N LYS A 358 -16.83 1.33 -22.00
CA LYS A 358 -17.68 1.51 -23.17
C LYS A 358 -19.15 1.43 -22.77
N GLU A 359 -20.04 1.88 -23.63
CA GLU A 359 -21.48 1.72 -23.41
C GLU A 359 -21.85 0.23 -23.34
N PHE A 360 -22.68 -0.12 -22.35
CA PHE A 360 -23.25 -1.45 -22.22
C PHE A 360 -24.52 -1.44 -21.35
N GLU A 361 -25.23 -2.57 -21.34
CA GLU A 361 -26.38 -2.78 -20.46
C GLU A 361 -25.98 -3.64 -19.26
N ALA A 362 -26.18 -3.11 -18.06
CA ALA A 362 -26.14 -3.83 -16.80
C ALA A 362 -27.59 -4.04 -16.33
N ALA A 363 -28.11 -5.26 -16.47
CA ALA A 363 -29.44 -5.62 -16.00
C ALA A 363 -29.56 -5.46 -14.47
N ALA A 364 -28.46 -5.68 -13.77
CA ALA A 364 -28.27 -5.34 -12.37
C ALA A 364 -26.80 -5.02 -12.10
N LEU A 365 -26.52 -4.19 -11.09
CA LEU A 365 -25.17 -3.87 -10.63
C LEU A 365 -25.23 -3.70 -9.11
N ARG A 366 -24.21 -4.21 -8.42
CA ARG A 366 -24.09 -4.14 -6.96
C ARG A 366 -22.73 -3.58 -6.59
N ASP A 367 -22.75 -2.54 -5.77
CA ASP A 367 -21.56 -1.92 -5.19
C ASP A 367 -21.44 -2.16 -3.68
N ASP A 368 -22.50 -2.62 -3.02
CA ASP A 368 -22.44 -3.06 -1.63
C ASP A 368 -23.35 -4.25 -1.36
N GLU A 369 -22.81 -5.35 -0.83
CA GLU A 369 -23.59 -6.52 -0.44
C GLU A 369 -22.87 -7.25 0.70
N TRP A 370 -23.59 -7.51 1.78
CA TRP A 370 -23.05 -8.15 2.98
C TRP A 370 -23.90 -9.33 3.39
N VAL A 371 -23.25 -10.45 3.67
CA VAL A 371 -23.89 -11.76 3.80
C VAL A 371 -23.34 -12.48 5.03
N PHE A 372 -24.21 -12.83 5.99
CA PHE A 372 -23.83 -13.44 7.26
C PHE A 372 -24.64 -14.68 7.59
N SER A 373 -23.96 -15.83 7.55
CA SER A 373 -24.57 -17.11 7.93
C SER A 373 -24.78 -17.24 9.42
N GLY A 374 -25.79 -18.04 9.78
CA GLY A 374 -26.28 -18.15 11.14
C GLY A 374 -27.38 -17.13 11.45
N GLN A 375 -27.68 -16.97 12.74
CA GLN A 375 -28.66 -16.02 13.25
C GLN A 375 -28.02 -15.20 14.38
N SER A 376 -26.92 -14.51 14.05
CA SER A 376 -26.12 -13.74 15.01
C SER A 376 -26.80 -12.45 15.46
N PHE A 377 -27.85 -12.01 14.76
CA PHE A 377 -28.53 -10.74 15.01
C PHE A 377 -30.03 -10.94 15.26
N THR A 378 -30.62 -10.05 16.04
CA THR A 378 -32.03 -10.10 16.43
C THR A 378 -32.88 -9.08 15.71
N ASP A 379 -32.29 -7.96 15.27
CA ASP A 379 -33.02 -6.82 14.72
C ASP A 379 -32.25 -6.16 13.57
N PRO A 380 -32.92 -5.78 12.47
CA PRO A 380 -32.35 -4.88 11.48
C PRO A 380 -32.32 -3.45 12.00
N VAL A 381 -31.33 -2.68 11.53
CA VAL A 381 -31.28 -1.23 11.73
C VAL A 381 -31.10 -0.51 10.40
N TRP A 382 -31.65 0.68 10.30
CA TRP A 382 -31.51 1.51 9.10
C TRP A 382 -31.49 2.99 9.46
N MET A 383 -30.95 3.80 8.56
CA MET A 383 -30.86 5.24 8.70
C MET A 383 -31.21 5.89 7.37
N GLY A 384 -32.08 6.90 7.40
CA GLY A 384 -32.43 7.69 6.22
C GLY A 384 -31.52 8.91 6.04
N GLU A 385 -31.91 9.79 5.12
CA GLU A 385 -31.25 11.09 4.91
C GLU A 385 -31.28 12.00 6.14
N ASP A 386 -32.28 11.82 7.01
CA ASP A 386 -32.43 12.53 8.28
C ASP A 386 -31.33 12.20 9.30
N GLY A 387 -30.49 11.19 9.02
CA GLY A 387 -29.39 10.77 9.88
C GLY A 387 -29.86 10.10 11.17
N ARG A 388 -31.14 9.74 11.28
CA ARG A 388 -31.70 9.07 12.47
C ARG A 388 -31.67 7.58 12.30
N LEU A 389 -31.00 6.89 13.22
CA LEU A 389 -30.95 5.43 13.22
C LEU A 389 -32.29 4.91 13.75
N GLN A 390 -32.87 3.95 13.04
CA GLN A 390 -34.13 3.30 13.34
C GLN A 390 -33.92 1.79 13.50
N LEU A 391 -34.70 1.19 14.39
CA LEU A 391 -34.73 -0.25 14.63
C LEU A 391 -35.97 -0.84 13.94
N GLY A 392 -35.82 -1.99 13.29
CA GLY A 392 -36.91 -2.70 12.63
C GLY A 392 -36.93 -2.51 11.11
N GLU A 393 -38.04 -2.91 10.49
CA GLU A 393 -38.15 -2.95 9.03
C GLU A 393 -38.11 -1.55 8.39
N VAL A 394 -37.62 -1.50 7.15
CA VAL A 394 -37.59 -0.27 6.35
C VAL A 394 -38.98 -0.04 5.73
N PRO A 395 -39.65 1.09 6.02
CA PRO A 395 -40.92 1.45 5.38
C PRO A 395 -40.80 1.48 3.86
N GLY A 396 -41.85 1.07 3.15
CA GLY A 396 -41.83 0.92 1.68
C GLY A 396 -41.45 2.20 0.92
N ASP A 397 -41.85 3.36 1.42
CA ASP A 397 -41.53 4.68 0.88
C ASP A 397 -40.07 5.11 1.11
N ARG A 398 -39.35 4.45 2.03
CA ARG A 398 -37.95 4.76 2.39
C ARG A 398 -36.93 3.77 1.83
N GLN A 399 -37.38 2.74 1.10
CA GLN A 399 -36.53 1.66 0.55
C GLN A 399 -35.41 2.11 -0.40
N GLN A 400 -35.45 3.36 -0.90
CA GLN A 400 -34.46 3.89 -1.85
C GLN A 400 -33.67 5.10 -1.30
N GLY A 401 -33.85 5.47 -0.03
CA GLY A 401 -33.22 6.61 0.63
C GLY A 401 -32.38 6.22 1.85
N LEU A 402 -31.72 5.06 1.80
CA LEU A 402 -30.98 4.49 2.91
C LEU A 402 -29.53 4.99 2.97
N TRP A 403 -29.14 5.64 4.06
CA TRP A 403 -27.79 6.16 4.30
C TRP A 403 -27.04 5.48 5.45
N GLY A 404 -27.67 4.45 6.03
CA GLY A 404 -27.03 3.48 6.88
C GLY A 404 -27.91 2.24 7.01
N VAL A 405 -27.31 1.06 7.05
CA VAL A 405 -28.01 -0.22 7.16
C VAL A 405 -27.18 -1.20 7.96
N GLY A 406 -27.82 -2.13 8.64
CA GLY A 406 -27.09 -3.16 9.35
C GLY A 406 -27.96 -3.99 10.26
N PHE A 407 -27.30 -4.61 11.23
CA PHE A 407 -27.93 -5.51 12.17
C PHE A 407 -27.42 -5.28 13.58
N VAL A 408 -28.28 -5.54 14.55
CA VAL A 408 -27.94 -5.56 15.98
C VAL A 408 -28.47 -6.82 16.64
N ASN A 409 -27.77 -7.26 17.68
CA ASN A 409 -28.22 -8.27 18.62
C ASN A 409 -28.47 -7.59 19.95
N ARG A 410 -29.73 -7.55 20.41
CA ARG A 410 -30.10 -6.82 21.63
C ARG A 410 -29.60 -7.49 22.91
N GLN A 411 -29.22 -8.77 22.85
CA GLN A 411 -28.75 -9.53 24.01
C GLN A 411 -27.24 -9.43 24.16
N THR A 412 -26.50 -9.71 23.08
CA THR A 412 -25.03 -9.65 23.09
C THR A 412 -24.49 -8.25 22.79
N GLN A 413 -25.37 -7.31 22.41
CA GLN A 413 -25.03 -5.97 21.96
C GLN A 413 -24.17 -5.94 20.69
N ASP A 414 -24.01 -7.07 19.99
CA ASP A 414 -23.31 -7.19 18.70
C ASP A 414 -23.98 -6.42 17.60
N ALA A 415 -23.20 -5.63 16.88
CA ALA A 415 -23.70 -4.81 15.79
C ALA A 415 -22.70 -4.82 14.65
N PHE A 416 -23.24 -4.90 13.43
CA PHE A 416 -22.50 -4.64 12.21
C PHE A 416 -23.33 -3.70 11.35
N ILE A 417 -22.84 -2.46 11.21
CA ILE A 417 -23.59 -1.39 10.57
C ILE A 417 -22.70 -0.73 9.52
N GLY A 418 -23.20 -0.67 8.28
CA GLY A 418 -22.65 0.14 7.21
C GLY A 418 -23.20 1.56 7.28
N LEU A 419 -22.31 2.55 7.31
CA LEU A 419 -22.61 3.98 7.29
C LEU A 419 -22.17 4.51 5.93
N PHE A 420 -23.13 5.00 5.13
CA PHE A 420 -22.85 5.52 3.81
C PHE A 420 -22.45 6.99 3.93
N LEU A 421 -21.20 7.28 3.58
CA LEU A 421 -20.57 8.60 3.83
C LEU A 421 -20.58 9.47 2.59
N GLU A 422 -20.21 8.90 1.45
CA GLU A 422 -20.15 9.61 0.17
C GLU A 422 -20.48 8.66 -0.98
N HIS A 423 -21.53 8.97 -1.73
CA HIS A 423 -21.88 8.29 -2.97
C HIS A 423 -22.07 9.33 -4.06
N ARG A 424 -21.39 9.17 -5.19
CA ARG A 424 -21.52 10.07 -6.34
C ARG A 424 -21.42 9.29 -7.64
N ALA A 425 -21.98 9.86 -8.70
CA ALA A 425 -21.84 9.33 -10.04
C ALA A 425 -21.58 10.47 -11.03
N GLU A 426 -20.81 10.16 -12.07
CA GLU A 426 -20.57 11.07 -13.19
C GLU A 426 -21.10 10.40 -14.46
N GLY A 427 -21.80 11.17 -15.30
CA GLY A 427 -22.42 10.63 -16.52
C GLY A 427 -23.66 9.74 -16.29
N LEU A 428 -24.22 9.75 -15.07
CA LEU A 428 -25.45 9.01 -14.70
C LEU A 428 -26.43 9.92 -13.96
N PRO A 429 -27.74 9.60 -13.95
CA PRO A 429 -28.69 10.21 -13.03
C PRO A 429 -28.34 9.91 -11.57
N GLU A 430 -29.05 10.56 -10.65
CA GLU A 430 -28.87 10.35 -9.21
C GLU A 430 -28.99 8.87 -8.80
N LEU A 431 -28.05 8.43 -7.96
CA LEU A 431 -27.95 7.04 -7.52
C LEU A 431 -29.08 6.68 -6.54
N LYS A 432 -29.55 5.44 -6.64
CA LYS A 432 -30.47 4.85 -5.67
C LYS A 432 -29.71 4.43 -4.41
N HIS A 433 -30.39 4.57 -3.26
CA HIS A 433 -29.89 4.13 -1.97
C HIS A 433 -30.76 2.98 -1.44
N THR A 434 -30.67 1.84 -2.13
CA THR A 434 -31.37 0.59 -1.82
C THR A 434 -30.56 -0.29 -0.85
N GLY A 435 -31.12 -1.44 -0.48
CA GLY A 435 -30.45 -2.44 0.35
C GLY A 435 -31.01 -2.50 1.77
N ALA A 436 -32.33 -2.53 1.90
CA ALA A 436 -32.95 -2.77 3.20
C ALA A 436 -32.44 -4.09 3.81
N PRO A 437 -31.98 -4.06 5.07
CA PRO A 437 -31.40 -5.24 5.71
C PRO A 437 -32.48 -6.28 6.02
N MET A 438 -32.18 -7.53 5.70
CA MET A 438 -33.05 -8.68 5.94
C MET A 438 -32.36 -9.62 6.95
N LEU A 439 -33.04 -9.96 8.04
CA LEU A 439 -32.50 -10.92 9.03
C LEU A 439 -32.44 -12.34 8.50
N HIS A 440 -33.39 -12.71 7.63
CA HIS A 440 -33.56 -14.07 7.15
C HIS A 440 -33.68 -14.11 5.62
N TYR A 441 -32.60 -14.52 4.99
CA TYR A 441 -32.55 -15.01 3.63
C TYR A 441 -32.21 -16.50 3.65
N ARG A 442 -33.07 -17.32 3.03
CA ARG A 442 -33.02 -18.80 3.11
C ARG A 442 -31.61 -19.38 2.90
N TRP A 443 -30.81 -18.77 2.04
CA TRP A 443 -29.49 -19.30 1.66
C TRP A 443 -28.35 -18.80 2.53
N HIS A 444 -28.50 -17.64 3.19
CA HIS A 444 -27.36 -16.97 3.83
C HIS A 444 -27.63 -16.29 5.17
N GLY A 445 -28.84 -16.37 5.75
CA GLY A 445 -29.12 -15.70 7.04
C GLY A 445 -29.31 -14.20 6.86
N SER A 446 -28.56 -13.39 7.60
CA SER A 446 -28.69 -11.93 7.55
C SER A 446 -27.98 -11.34 6.33
N VAL A 447 -28.66 -10.49 5.56
CA VAL A 447 -28.14 -9.92 4.31
C VAL A 447 -28.67 -8.53 4.00
N TRP A 448 -27.86 -7.70 3.37
CA TRP A 448 -28.35 -6.60 2.54
C TRP A 448 -27.58 -6.53 1.23
N SER A 449 -28.22 -5.95 0.20
CA SER A 449 -27.63 -5.76 -1.14
C SER A 449 -28.12 -4.45 -1.74
N ARG A 450 -27.20 -3.54 -2.04
CA ARG A 450 -27.49 -2.26 -2.69
C ARG A 450 -27.33 -2.37 -4.20
N TYR A 451 -28.34 -1.91 -4.90
CA TYR A 451 -28.39 -1.75 -6.35
C TYR A 451 -28.47 -0.25 -6.65
N PRO A 452 -27.35 0.42 -6.95
CA PRO A 452 -27.29 1.89 -7.00
C PRO A 452 -27.86 2.47 -8.30
N LEU A 453 -27.99 1.65 -9.35
CA LEU A 453 -28.30 2.16 -10.68
C LEU A 453 -29.76 2.63 -10.83
N PRO A 454 -29.99 3.86 -11.31
CA PRO A 454 -31.31 4.32 -11.70
C PRO A 454 -31.73 3.77 -13.08
N VAL A 455 -30.75 3.45 -13.93
CA VAL A 455 -30.91 3.01 -15.33
C VAL A 455 -30.11 1.73 -15.59
N THR A 456 -30.50 0.95 -16.59
CA THR A 456 -29.79 -0.29 -16.96
C THR A 456 -28.70 -0.06 -18.00
N ARG A 457 -28.79 0.99 -18.82
CA ARG A 457 -27.77 1.31 -19.83
C ARG A 457 -26.76 2.31 -19.26
N LEU A 458 -25.50 1.88 -19.15
CA LEU A 458 -24.40 2.73 -18.70
C LEU A 458 -23.68 3.31 -19.92
N PRO A 459 -23.57 4.64 -20.05
CA PRO A 459 -22.80 5.25 -21.13
C PRO A 459 -21.30 5.06 -20.91
N ALA A 460 -20.54 5.11 -22.01
CA ALA A 460 -19.07 5.11 -21.93
C ALA A 460 -18.58 6.31 -21.09
N GLY A 461 -17.62 6.07 -20.20
CA GLY A 461 -17.06 7.05 -19.29
C GLY A 461 -17.86 7.27 -18.01
N ALA A 462 -19.06 6.69 -17.85
CA ALA A 462 -19.80 6.80 -16.60
C ALA A 462 -19.02 6.20 -15.43
N THR A 463 -19.02 6.89 -14.30
CA THR A 463 -18.39 6.45 -13.06
C THR A 463 -19.37 6.42 -11.91
N LEU A 464 -19.24 5.43 -11.04
CA LEU A 464 -19.86 5.39 -9.73
C LEU A 464 -18.76 5.35 -8.69
N HIS A 465 -18.90 6.14 -7.64
CA HIS A 465 -17.98 6.16 -6.51
C HIS A 465 -18.75 5.96 -5.22
N GLN A 466 -18.19 5.14 -4.33
CA GLN A 466 -18.68 4.99 -2.97
C GLN A 466 -17.57 5.07 -1.93
N LYS A 467 -17.90 5.61 -0.76
CA LYS A 467 -17.11 5.55 0.46
C LYS A 467 -18.05 5.28 1.64
N ASN A 468 -17.83 4.13 2.27
CA ASN A 468 -18.61 3.65 3.40
C ASN A 468 -17.69 3.36 4.59
N ALA A 469 -18.22 3.52 5.81
CA ALA A 469 -17.61 3.01 7.03
C ALA A 469 -18.43 1.85 7.57
N TYR A 470 -17.78 0.75 7.94
CA TYR A 470 -18.42 -0.40 8.57
C TYR A 470 -17.95 -0.48 10.01
N THR A 471 -18.89 -0.43 10.94
CA THR A 471 -18.61 -0.34 12.37
C THR A 471 -19.09 -1.56 13.13
N VAL A 472 -18.28 -1.93 14.12
CA VAL A 472 -18.54 -3.00 15.10
C VAL A 472 -18.83 -2.44 16.49
N VAL A 473 -19.16 -1.14 16.57
CA VAL A 473 -19.47 -0.46 17.83
C VAL A 473 -20.63 -1.18 18.54
N PRO A 474 -20.47 -1.53 19.84
CA PRO A 474 -21.55 -2.12 20.64
C PRO A 474 -22.84 -1.30 20.61
N TYR A 475 -23.98 -2.00 20.55
CA TYR A 475 -25.30 -1.38 20.52
C TYR A 475 -26.12 -1.75 21.77
N SER A 476 -26.30 -0.78 22.66
CA SER A 476 -27.24 -0.83 23.79
C SER A 476 -28.25 0.32 23.65
N GLU A 477 -29.55 0.11 23.83
CA GLU A 477 -30.49 1.24 23.85
C GLU A 477 -30.53 1.90 25.24
N PRO A 478 -30.53 3.25 25.33
CA PRO A 478 -30.58 4.22 24.21
C PRO A 478 -29.21 4.66 23.64
N GLU A 479 -28.09 4.39 24.32
CA GLU A 479 -26.78 5.01 24.02
C GLU A 479 -26.21 4.63 22.64
N GLY A 480 -26.42 3.40 22.21
CA GLY A 480 -25.95 2.84 20.94
C GLY A 480 -26.54 3.60 19.75
N ARG A 481 -27.81 4.01 19.82
CA ARG A 481 -28.44 4.84 18.78
C ARG A 481 -27.69 6.16 18.64
N VAL A 482 -27.53 6.89 19.74
CA VAL A 482 -26.85 8.19 19.78
C VAL A 482 -25.40 8.05 19.30
N ARG A 483 -24.70 6.99 19.72
CA ARG A 483 -23.31 6.74 19.35
C ARG A 483 -23.12 6.50 17.85
N ILE A 484 -24.02 5.75 17.22
CA ILE A 484 -23.95 5.47 15.77
C ILE A 484 -24.35 6.70 14.95
N GLU A 485 -25.39 7.43 15.36
CA GLU A 485 -25.77 8.72 14.75
C GLU A 485 -24.59 9.71 14.81
N HIS A 486 -23.97 9.85 15.98
CA HIS A 486 -22.81 10.69 16.18
C HIS A 486 -21.61 10.25 15.34
N LEU A 487 -21.30 8.95 15.29
CA LEU A 487 -20.22 8.42 14.45
C LEU A 487 -20.43 8.76 12.97
N ARG A 488 -21.64 8.60 12.43
CA ARG A 488 -21.91 8.97 11.04
C ARG A 488 -21.77 10.47 10.82
N ALA A 489 -22.31 11.30 11.72
CA ALA A 489 -22.19 12.75 11.63
C ALA A 489 -20.71 13.20 11.63
N GLN A 490 -19.89 12.57 12.48
CA GLN A 490 -18.45 12.78 12.54
C GLN A 490 -17.75 12.42 11.21
N LEU A 491 -18.03 11.23 10.66
CA LEU A 491 -17.35 10.71 9.46
C LEU A 491 -17.81 11.36 8.14
N THR A 492 -19.02 11.91 8.10
CA THR A 492 -19.52 12.69 6.96
C THR A 492 -18.98 14.13 6.93
N GLN A 493 -18.46 14.61 8.06
CA GLN A 493 -17.82 15.92 8.19
C GLN A 493 -16.39 15.73 8.72
N PRO A 494 -15.46 15.14 7.96
CA PRO A 494 -14.14 14.75 8.48
C PRO A 494 -13.30 15.95 8.93
N VAL A 495 -12.28 15.68 9.76
CA VAL A 495 -11.27 16.69 10.14
C VAL A 495 -10.62 17.29 8.90
N VAL A 496 -10.60 18.63 8.82
CA VAL A 496 -10.04 19.33 7.65
C VAL A 496 -8.60 19.75 7.94
N ALA A 497 -7.68 19.28 7.09
CA ALA A 497 -6.31 19.77 7.06
C ALA A 497 -6.20 20.96 6.09
N ALA A 498 -5.60 22.05 6.54
CA ALA A 498 -5.35 23.24 5.73
C ALA A 498 -3.93 23.75 5.96
N ARG A 499 -3.27 24.25 4.92
CA ARG A 499 -1.96 24.88 5.07
C ARG A 499 -2.07 26.13 5.95
N VAL A 500 -1.04 26.42 6.75
CA VAL A 500 -0.96 27.70 7.48
C VAL A 500 -0.70 28.83 6.48
N GLU A 501 -1.58 29.84 6.49
CA GLU A 501 -1.38 31.11 5.78
C GLU A 501 -0.75 32.12 6.75
N GLY A 502 0.41 32.67 6.40
CA GLY A 502 1.16 33.63 7.23
C GLY A 502 2.18 33.00 8.19
N ASP A 503 2.60 33.76 9.20
CA ASP A 503 3.62 33.34 10.17
C ASP A 503 3.06 32.33 11.18
N LEU A 504 3.91 31.39 11.62
CA LEU A 504 3.55 30.47 12.69
C LEU A 504 3.26 31.24 13.99
N PRO A 505 2.23 30.84 14.76
CA PRO A 505 2.01 31.36 16.10
C PRO A 505 3.10 30.82 17.05
N THR A 506 4.24 31.51 17.09
CA THR A 506 5.42 31.15 17.89
C THR A 506 5.48 31.86 19.25
N VAL A 507 4.57 32.83 19.47
CA VAL A 507 4.45 33.54 20.75
C VAL A 507 4.05 32.54 21.84
N GLY A 508 4.84 32.49 22.92
CA GLY A 508 4.62 31.54 24.02
C GLY A 508 5.22 30.15 23.81
N ALA A 509 6.15 29.98 22.85
CA ALA A 509 6.89 28.74 22.68
C ALA A 509 7.62 28.33 23.98
N ALA A 510 7.32 27.15 24.48
CA ALA A 510 7.81 26.63 25.75
C ALA A 510 8.51 25.28 25.57
N THR A 511 9.43 24.97 26.49
CA THR A 511 10.16 23.70 26.50
C THR A 511 9.22 22.56 26.88
N GLY A 512 9.13 21.55 26.01
CA GLY A 512 8.42 20.31 26.28
C GLY A 512 9.29 19.26 26.95
N THR A 513 8.66 18.19 27.42
CA THR A 513 9.37 16.97 27.82
C THR A 513 9.71 16.13 26.60
N GLY A 514 10.93 15.61 26.52
CA GLY A 514 11.40 14.76 25.43
C GLY A 514 11.97 15.53 24.23
N ARG A 515 12.23 14.81 23.14
CA ARG A 515 12.76 15.34 21.87
C ARG A 515 12.18 14.54 20.71
N LEU A 516 12.17 15.12 19.51
CA LEU A 516 11.70 14.47 18.28
C LEU A 516 12.61 13.31 17.85
N ALA A 517 13.92 13.48 18.05
CA ALA A 517 14.93 12.49 17.68
C ALA A 517 14.90 11.26 18.61
N ARG A 518 14.77 10.08 18.03
CA ARG A 518 15.09 8.81 18.69
C ARG A 518 16.61 8.70 18.87
N PRO A 519 17.11 7.81 19.76
CA PRO A 519 18.55 7.57 19.89
C PRO A 519 19.19 7.23 18.53
N GLY A 520 20.23 7.97 18.15
CA GLY A 520 20.92 7.82 16.87
C GLY A 520 20.35 8.67 15.73
N GLU A 521 19.32 9.49 15.96
CA GLU A 521 18.75 10.41 14.96
C GLU A 521 19.20 11.87 15.16
N ALA A 522 19.92 12.20 16.25
CA ALA A 522 20.35 13.57 16.57
C ALA A 522 21.86 13.79 16.39
N GLY A 523 22.52 12.98 15.54
CA GLY A 523 23.99 12.93 15.47
C GLY A 523 24.65 12.29 16.70
N ASP A 524 23.86 11.59 17.50
CA ASP A 524 24.27 10.89 18.73
C ASP A 524 24.42 9.37 18.54
N SER A 525 24.46 8.90 17.28
CA SER A 525 24.68 7.50 16.97
C SER A 525 26.10 7.08 17.40
N PRO A 526 26.28 5.96 18.13
CA PRO A 526 27.59 5.50 18.58
C PRO A 526 28.51 5.11 17.40
N ILE A 527 27.92 4.82 16.25
CA ILE A 527 28.61 4.58 14.98
C ILE A 527 28.02 5.57 13.97
N PRO A 528 28.82 6.43 13.32
CA PRO A 528 28.30 7.40 12.35
C PRO A 528 27.56 6.71 11.20
N LYS A 529 26.25 6.96 11.03
CA LYS A 529 25.48 6.25 9.99
C LYS A 529 25.92 6.63 8.59
N GLN A 530 26.39 7.86 8.39
CA GLN A 530 27.04 8.26 7.15
C GLN A 530 28.13 7.25 6.70
N LYS A 531 29.01 6.81 7.62
CA LYS A 531 30.06 5.83 7.29
C LYS A 531 29.49 4.46 6.92
N LEU A 532 28.37 4.08 7.51
CA LEU A 532 27.68 2.82 7.22
C LEU A 532 27.03 2.88 5.83
N TRP A 533 26.38 3.99 5.48
CA TRP A 533 25.86 4.25 4.13
C TRP A 533 26.99 4.26 3.08
N GLU A 534 28.08 4.96 3.35
CA GLU A 534 29.29 4.96 2.51
C GLU A 534 29.85 3.54 2.32
N ALA A 535 29.91 2.74 3.38
CA ALA A 535 30.38 1.36 3.30
C ALA A 535 29.47 0.48 2.42
N LEU A 536 28.15 0.67 2.47
CA LEU A 536 27.18 -0.10 1.68
C LEU A 536 27.33 0.08 0.17
N HIS A 537 27.95 1.18 -0.31
CA HIS A 537 28.33 1.32 -1.72
C HIS A 537 29.34 0.26 -2.21
N GLY A 538 30.04 -0.42 -1.29
CA GLY A 538 30.87 -1.59 -1.62
C GLY A 538 30.10 -2.89 -1.89
N CYS A 539 28.78 -2.89 -1.65
CA CYS A 539 27.91 -4.06 -1.82
C CYS A 539 27.20 -3.99 -3.18
N LYS A 540 27.88 -4.43 -4.25
CA LYS A 540 27.42 -4.39 -5.63
C LYS A 540 26.53 -5.55 -6.04
N ASP A 541 25.63 -5.32 -6.99
CA ASP A 541 24.86 -6.38 -7.64
C ASP A 541 25.59 -6.96 -8.86
N ALA A 542 26.32 -8.04 -8.66
CA ALA A 542 27.10 -8.70 -9.72
C ALA A 542 26.25 -9.34 -10.84
N GLN A 543 24.91 -9.34 -10.76
CA GLN A 543 24.04 -9.75 -11.89
C GLN A 543 23.88 -8.63 -12.93
N LEU A 544 24.19 -7.38 -12.56
CA LEU A 544 24.24 -6.24 -13.47
C LEU A 544 25.70 -6.02 -13.90
N TYR A 545 26.21 -6.97 -14.70
CA TYR A 545 27.63 -7.20 -14.96
C TYR A 545 28.48 -5.97 -15.32
N THR A 546 27.89 -4.98 -16.00
CA THR A 546 28.59 -3.78 -16.46
C THR A 546 28.06 -2.50 -15.85
N ALA A 547 26.98 -2.55 -15.06
CA ALA A 547 26.36 -1.35 -14.49
C ALA A 547 27.14 -0.78 -13.30
N ASP A 548 28.00 -1.61 -12.68
CA ASP A 548 28.77 -1.25 -11.49
C ASP A 548 27.93 -0.63 -10.37
N ILE A 549 26.74 -1.20 -10.12
CA ILE A 549 25.70 -0.61 -9.26
C ILE A 549 25.57 -1.35 -7.93
N ASP A 550 25.31 -0.60 -6.86
CA ASP A 550 25.21 -1.14 -5.50
C ASP A 550 23.81 -1.11 -4.88
N VAL A 551 23.68 -1.73 -3.69
CA VAL A 551 22.40 -1.84 -2.96
C VAL A 551 21.81 -0.49 -2.51
N VAL A 552 22.63 0.55 -2.32
CA VAL A 552 22.18 1.90 -1.98
C VAL A 552 21.68 2.60 -3.24
N GLU A 553 22.44 2.54 -4.33
CA GLU A 553 22.08 3.11 -5.62
C GLU A 553 20.82 2.48 -6.21
N LEU A 554 20.68 1.17 -6.04
CA LEU A 554 19.47 0.43 -6.38
C LEU A 554 18.28 0.76 -5.46
N GLY A 555 18.48 1.46 -4.34
CA GLY A 555 17.42 1.78 -3.39
C GLY A 555 16.87 0.54 -2.66
N LEU A 556 17.68 -0.50 -2.49
CA LEU A 556 17.27 -1.74 -1.81
C LEU A 556 17.29 -1.59 -0.28
N VAL A 557 18.12 -0.69 0.24
CA VAL A 557 18.25 -0.43 1.68
C VAL A 557 17.17 0.56 2.12
N TYR A 558 16.22 0.06 2.92
CA TYR A 558 15.06 0.83 3.36
C TYR A 558 15.35 1.57 4.66
N ASP A 559 16.14 0.96 5.54
CA ASP A 559 16.46 1.52 6.84
C ASP A 559 17.82 1.04 7.37
N LEU A 560 18.43 1.88 8.21
CA LEU A 560 19.69 1.59 8.88
C LEU A 560 19.61 2.04 10.34
N GLN A 561 19.59 1.07 11.25
CA GLN A 561 19.45 1.31 12.68
C GLN A 561 20.74 0.92 13.42
N VAL A 562 21.13 1.73 14.40
CA VAL A 562 22.33 1.48 15.22
C VAL A 562 21.93 1.41 16.69
N ARG A 563 22.28 0.31 17.36
CA ARG A 563 22.06 0.11 18.80
C ARG A 563 23.33 -0.44 19.43
N GLY A 564 24.10 0.43 20.09
CA GLY A 564 25.44 0.08 20.57
C GLY A 564 26.37 -0.26 19.41
N ASP A 565 26.92 -1.47 19.40
CA ASP A 565 27.77 -2.02 18.35
C ASP A 565 26.98 -2.85 17.30
N VAL A 566 25.65 -2.91 17.42
CA VAL A 566 24.77 -3.67 16.52
C VAL A 566 24.19 -2.76 15.45
N VAL A 567 24.41 -3.12 14.18
CA VAL A 567 23.81 -2.47 13.01
C VAL A 567 22.73 -3.36 12.42
N LYS A 568 21.53 -2.83 12.24
CA LYS A 568 20.41 -3.50 11.56
C LYS A 568 20.14 -2.81 10.23
N VAL A 569 20.15 -3.58 9.15
CA VAL A 569 19.83 -3.15 7.78
C VAL A 569 18.49 -3.76 7.40
N VAL A 570 17.52 -2.92 7.06
CA VAL A 570 16.26 -3.36 6.45
C VAL A 570 16.40 -3.27 4.94
N LEU A 571 16.19 -4.39 4.24
CA LEU A 571 16.42 -4.53 2.82
C LEU A 571 15.18 -5.09 2.12
N ALA A 572 14.84 -4.59 0.94
CA ALA A 572 13.85 -5.22 0.06
C ALA A 572 14.48 -5.73 -1.23
N MET A 573 13.95 -6.84 -1.74
CA MET A 573 14.32 -7.35 -3.06
C MET A 573 13.42 -6.71 -4.14
N PRO A 574 13.94 -6.44 -5.36
CA PRO A 574 13.17 -5.78 -6.41
C PRO A 574 11.86 -6.50 -6.79
N HIS A 575 11.87 -7.84 -6.77
CA HIS A 575 10.71 -8.66 -7.08
C HIS A 575 10.86 -10.08 -6.49
N ARG A 576 9.73 -10.81 -6.39
CA ARG A 576 9.68 -12.18 -5.83
C ARG A 576 10.39 -13.24 -6.65
N GLY A 577 10.64 -12.99 -7.94
CA GLY A 577 11.50 -13.83 -8.78
C GLY A 577 12.96 -13.86 -8.32
N ARG A 578 13.39 -12.92 -7.46
CA ARG A 578 14.70 -12.92 -6.81
C ARG A 578 14.53 -12.82 -5.28
N PRO A 579 14.04 -13.86 -4.61
CA PRO A 579 13.53 -13.75 -3.25
C PRO A 579 14.60 -13.82 -2.17
N LEU A 580 15.85 -14.16 -2.52
CA LEU A 580 16.89 -14.46 -1.54
C LEU A 580 17.76 -13.24 -1.24
N ALA A 581 17.39 -12.42 -0.24
CA ALA A 581 18.29 -11.37 0.28
C ALA A 581 19.60 -11.93 0.84
N GLY A 582 19.65 -13.25 1.06
CA GLY A 582 20.86 -14.04 1.30
C GLY A 582 22.00 -13.72 0.34
N TYR A 583 21.67 -13.41 -0.92
CA TYR A 583 22.62 -13.00 -1.95
C TYR A 583 23.47 -11.80 -1.53
N PHE A 584 22.83 -10.71 -1.07
CA PHE A 584 23.54 -9.49 -0.64
C PHE A 584 24.09 -9.60 0.79
N SER A 585 23.38 -10.29 1.67
CA SER A 585 23.72 -10.35 3.10
C SER A 585 24.94 -11.24 3.39
N HIS A 586 25.09 -12.37 2.69
CA HIS A 586 26.18 -13.32 2.89
C HIS A 586 26.78 -13.87 1.59
N GLY A 587 26.01 -13.90 0.49
CA GLY A 587 26.29 -14.71 -0.70
C GLY A 587 27.11 -14.03 -1.81
N SER A 588 27.47 -12.76 -1.67
CA SER A 588 28.06 -11.92 -2.73
C SER A 588 29.41 -12.43 -3.32
N ILE A 589 29.93 -13.58 -2.87
CA ILE A 589 31.31 -14.04 -3.11
C ILE A 589 31.43 -15.38 -3.86
N SER A 590 30.38 -16.21 -4.01
CA SER A 590 30.60 -17.54 -4.59
C SER A 590 30.77 -17.57 -6.12
N VAL A 591 30.44 -16.49 -6.84
CA VAL A 591 30.47 -16.45 -8.32
C VAL A 591 31.35 -15.32 -8.88
N HIS A 592 31.49 -14.17 -8.19
CA HIS A 592 32.31 -13.02 -8.62
C HIS A 592 33.05 -12.32 -7.45
N PRO A 593 33.99 -13.01 -6.76
CA PRO A 593 34.63 -12.54 -5.52
C PRO A 593 35.47 -11.26 -5.65
N THR A 594 35.83 -10.84 -6.86
CA THR A 594 36.57 -9.59 -7.11
C THR A 594 35.67 -8.38 -7.35
N ALA A 595 34.35 -8.56 -7.43
CA ALA A 595 33.42 -7.50 -7.86
C ALA A 595 32.61 -6.87 -6.72
N SER A 596 32.40 -7.57 -5.60
CA SER A 596 31.49 -7.11 -4.52
C SER A 596 31.75 -7.82 -3.20
N LEU A 597 31.43 -7.17 -2.07
CA LEU A 597 31.46 -7.76 -0.74
C LEU A 597 30.04 -7.88 -0.14
N PRO A 598 29.74 -8.93 0.64
CA PRO A 598 28.45 -9.04 1.32
C PRO A 598 28.27 -7.92 2.35
N ILE A 599 27.02 -7.48 2.55
CA ILE A 599 26.65 -6.43 3.51
C ILE A 599 27.25 -6.68 4.89
N ARG A 600 27.18 -7.91 5.40
CA ARG A 600 27.72 -8.24 6.72
C ARG A 600 29.22 -8.03 6.78
N GLU A 601 29.97 -8.52 5.80
CA GLU A 601 31.43 -8.38 5.79
C GLU A 601 31.84 -6.92 5.65
N GLN A 602 31.17 -6.18 4.75
CA GLN A 602 31.47 -4.80 4.47
C GLN A 602 31.20 -3.90 5.68
N LEU A 603 30.07 -4.07 6.36
CA LEU A 603 29.73 -3.29 7.55
C LEU A 603 30.57 -3.67 8.78
N MET A 604 30.96 -4.95 8.94
CA MET A 604 31.85 -5.37 10.03
C MET A 604 33.26 -4.76 9.97
N ARG A 605 33.66 -4.20 8.81
CA ARG A 605 34.92 -3.45 8.66
C ARG A 605 34.83 -2.01 9.17
N VAL A 606 33.63 -1.49 9.40
CA VAL A 606 33.44 -0.14 9.96
C VAL A 606 33.78 -0.16 11.46
N PRO A 607 34.72 0.68 11.93
CA PRO A 607 35.12 0.68 13.34
C PRO A 607 33.92 0.88 14.28
N GLY A 608 33.82 0.02 15.29
CA GLY A 608 32.73 0.02 16.27
C GLY A 608 31.58 -0.95 15.96
N VAL A 609 31.51 -1.52 14.76
CA VAL A 609 30.50 -2.53 14.43
C VAL A 609 30.92 -3.89 14.98
N GLY A 610 30.16 -4.42 15.93
CA GLY A 610 30.33 -5.75 16.52
C GLY A 610 29.39 -6.80 15.92
N LYS A 611 28.23 -6.38 15.39
CA LYS A 611 27.24 -7.29 14.79
C LYS A 611 26.42 -6.61 13.70
N VAL A 612 26.13 -7.36 12.64
CA VAL A 612 25.24 -6.93 11.55
C VAL A 612 24.05 -7.87 11.43
N ILE A 613 22.84 -7.30 11.45
CA ILE A 613 21.57 -7.99 11.20
C ILE A 613 21.00 -7.46 9.89
N VAL A 614 20.64 -8.34 8.97
CA VAL A 614 19.93 -7.97 7.75
C VAL A 614 18.54 -8.56 7.81
N GLU A 615 17.53 -7.70 7.76
CA GLU A 615 16.12 -8.06 7.72
C GLU A 615 15.57 -7.83 6.31
N GLN A 616 15.01 -8.88 5.71
CA GLN A 616 14.33 -8.76 4.42
C GLN A 616 12.87 -8.37 4.62
N VAL A 617 12.41 -7.38 3.87
CA VAL A 617 11.00 -6.96 3.82
C VAL A 617 10.46 -6.97 2.39
N TRP A 618 9.14 -6.99 2.26
CA TRP A 618 8.41 -6.91 0.99
C TRP A 618 7.44 -5.73 0.90
N SER A 619 7.23 -5.01 2.01
CA SER A 619 6.31 -3.88 2.10
C SER A 619 7.02 -2.71 2.79
N PRO A 620 7.00 -1.50 2.19
CA PRO A 620 6.50 -1.20 0.85
C PRO A 620 7.24 -1.99 -0.25
N ALA A 621 6.62 -2.18 -1.41
CA ALA A 621 7.29 -2.83 -2.54
C ALA A 621 8.43 -1.94 -3.08
N TRP A 622 9.43 -2.56 -3.69
CA TRP A 622 10.48 -1.82 -4.38
C TRP A 622 9.97 -1.28 -5.72
N SER A 623 10.35 -0.04 -6.05
CA SER A 623 10.15 0.53 -7.38
C SER A 623 11.29 1.48 -7.73
N SER A 624 11.34 1.88 -9.01
CA SER A 624 12.35 2.80 -9.56
C SER A 624 12.34 4.19 -8.91
N ASN A 625 11.29 4.55 -8.17
CA ASN A 625 11.24 5.77 -7.34
C ASN A 625 12.28 5.78 -6.21
N ARG A 626 12.84 4.62 -5.85
CA ARG A 626 13.87 4.49 -4.80
C ARG A 626 15.30 4.60 -5.31
N LEU A 627 15.51 4.54 -6.62
CA LEU A 627 16.83 4.66 -7.22
C LEU A 627 17.44 6.03 -6.90
N THR A 628 18.73 6.05 -6.61
CA THR A 628 19.49 7.31 -6.54
C THR A 628 19.72 7.87 -7.94
N ASP A 629 20.14 9.13 -8.02
CA ASP A 629 20.51 9.74 -9.32
C ASP A 629 21.67 9.00 -9.99
N GLU A 630 22.61 8.49 -9.22
CA GLU A 630 23.69 7.62 -9.71
C GLU A 630 23.16 6.28 -10.22
N GLY A 631 22.28 5.63 -9.43
CA GLY A 631 21.67 4.36 -9.84
C GLY A 631 20.89 4.48 -11.15
N ARG A 632 20.12 5.57 -11.33
CA ARG A 632 19.43 5.85 -12.59
C ARG A 632 20.39 6.04 -13.75
N ARG A 633 21.45 6.84 -13.57
CA ARG A 633 22.48 7.04 -14.61
C ARG A 633 23.16 5.73 -15.02
N LYS A 634 23.54 4.89 -14.05
CA LYS A 634 24.13 3.57 -14.29
C LYS A 634 23.20 2.61 -15.02
N LEU A 635 21.89 2.71 -14.78
CA LEU A 635 20.86 1.91 -15.46
C LEU A 635 20.41 2.52 -16.81
N GLY A 636 20.89 3.71 -17.18
CA GLY A 636 20.49 4.42 -18.39
C GLY A 636 19.07 5.01 -18.31
N LEU A 637 18.50 5.14 -17.12
CA LEU A 637 17.18 5.75 -16.91
C LEU A 637 17.29 7.28 -16.94
N PRO A 638 16.25 7.99 -17.39
CA PRO A 638 16.20 9.44 -17.24
C PRO A 638 16.28 9.80 -15.75
N LEU A 639 16.94 10.93 -15.46
CA LEU A 639 16.78 11.55 -14.16
C LEU A 639 15.30 11.92 -14.00
N PRO A 640 14.71 11.61 -12.84
CA PRO A 640 13.27 11.67 -12.64
C PRO A 640 12.77 13.09 -12.77
#